data_AF-A0A2A2WJD7-F1
#
_entry.id   AF-A0A2A2WJD7-F1
#
_cell.length_a   1.000
_cell.length_b   1.000
_cell.length_c   1.000
_cell.angle_alpha   90.00
_cell.angle_beta   90.00
_cell.angle_gamma   90.00
#
_symmetry.space_group_name_H-M   'P 1'
#
loop_
_entity.id
_entity.type
_entity.pdbx_description
1 polymer ?
#
loop_
_entity_poly.entity_id
_entity_poly.type
_entity_poly.pdbx_seq_one_letter_code
_entity_poly.pdbx_strand_id
1 'polypeptide(L)'
;MKITFLGANRNVTGSRYCLEIGQKRVMIDCGMVQERDYASRNWEPCPVDVTSIDALVVTHAHLDHIGLIPKLVADGFQGKIYATRPTVALAEVMLRDAAKILAEDVEYKQRRHREEGRKGPHPALPLYTNQDVDNALPRFRGVGYRTPVEIVPGVTVRWHDAGHILGSASLEVVVRESGRERTLIFSGDLGQHDKPLIHDPTYFRRADYVVMESTYGDRDHEYHGNIEERLATIAAEAIERGGNLVIPVFAVERAQEMMYFLGRLVLQGRIPKVPIFLDSPMASDVTDIYRRFTSWLDPETRRAIEAELAPLRFPGLTMTHTVDESKAINQVQQPCIIMAPTGMCSAGRIKHHLRNNIRRPESTLLFVGFQANGTLGRRILDGEKCIRIHGREYHVEAQVAQLFGFSGHADRTGLLNWLGNFEQSPRKLFLTHGEEQVALALQETVRKRFGFDVSVPEYASEVLLDDEGPSLVDAGREIAIVVRRPVAEETAREERAAAESAGQESQVDLGEIAAEEDPDREFLDSSVHRPVSFLHEDPWRVLRIQSDLIQGIETMTRALDGRRRAVSVFGSARLPESDPAYHFARRTSQLLGQRGFGIITGGGPGIMEAANRGAREAGSLSIGLNIELPREQSLNPYCDASYTCRYFFVRKMMFAKYARGFVIFPGGFGTFDEFFESLTLIQTEKLAHFPVVLAGTQFWQPMVQWLQQSVQESGCIDEHDIRRFRVMDDADEIADWLDAVIDGGER
;
A
#
# COMPACT_ATOMS: atom_id res chain seq x y z
N MET A 1 -2.20 -9.83 -34.57
CA MET A 1 -2.55 -9.05 -33.37
C MET A 1 -4.06 -8.78 -33.28
N LYS A 2 -4.65 -8.84 -32.08
CA LYS A 2 -6.08 -8.58 -31.79
C LYS A 2 -6.23 -7.79 -30.49
N ILE A 3 -7.22 -6.91 -30.39
CA ILE A 3 -7.62 -6.25 -29.14
C ILE A 3 -9.04 -6.63 -28.76
N THR A 4 -9.26 -6.93 -27.48
CA THR A 4 -10.57 -7.19 -26.89
C THR A 4 -10.88 -6.13 -25.84
N PHE A 5 -12.05 -5.51 -25.95
CA PHE A 5 -12.51 -4.43 -25.09
C PHE A 5 -13.33 -5.00 -23.92
N LEU A 6 -12.82 -4.93 -22.69
CA LEU A 6 -13.34 -5.68 -21.53
C LEU A 6 -13.90 -4.77 -20.42
N GLY A 7 -14.08 -3.48 -20.70
CA GLY A 7 -14.52 -2.47 -19.75
C GLY A 7 -14.25 -1.04 -20.22
N ALA A 8 -14.94 -0.06 -19.62
CA ALA A 8 -15.00 1.34 -20.06
C ALA A 8 -15.41 1.49 -21.55
N ASN A 9 -16.40 0.72 -22.00
CA ASN A 9 -16.87 0.71 -23.39
C ASN A 9 -18.30 1.22 -23.42
N ARG A 10 -18.48 2.48 -23.86
CA ARG A 10 -19.74 3.23 -23.76
C ARG A 10 -20.21 3.48 -22.31
N ASN A 11 -19.29 3.35 -21.37
CA ASN A 11 -19.39 3.75 -19.97
C ASN A 11 -18.03 4.34 -19.54
N VAL A 12 -18.00 5.00 -18.39
CA VAL A 12 -16.78 5.65 -17.89
C VAL A 12 -15.89 4.60 -17.23
N THR A 13 -16.38 3.90 -16.20
CA THR A 13 -15.46 3.18 -15.31
C THR A 13 -15.15 1.73 -15.72
N GLY A 14 -14.15 1.15 -15.05
CA GLY A 14 -13.77 -0.26 -15.23
C GLY A 14 -12.89 -0.51 -16.44
N SER A 15 -12.00 0.43 -16.76
CA SER A 15 -11.02 0.34 -17.86
C SER A 15 -10.27 -0.98 -17.83
N ARG A 16 -10.39 -1.74 -18.92
CA ARG A 16 -9.75 -3.05 -19.08
C ARG A 16 -9.73 -3.46 -20.54
N TYR A 17 -8.54 -3.77 -21.06
CA TYR A 17 -8.35 -4.15 -22.46
C TYR A 17 -7.36 -5.30 -22.57
N CYS A 18 -7.63 -6.31 -23.39
CA CYS A 18 -6.71 -7.43 -23.62
C CYS A 18 -6.13 -7.36 -25.03
N LEU A 19 -4.80 -7.28 -25.12
CA LEU A 19 -4.06 -7.30 -26.38
C LEU A 19 -3.47 -8.71 -26.59
N GLU A 20 -3.91 -9.39 -27.65
CA GLU A 20 -3.41 -10.72 -28.05
C GLU A 20 -2.40 -10.57 -29.22
N ILE A 21 -1.18 -11.05 -29.01
CA ILE A 21 -0.03 -10.94 -29.92
C ILE A 21 0.61 -12.32 -30.05
N GLY A 22 0.41 -13.00 -31.17
CA GLY A 22 0.77 -14.41 -31.32
C GLY A 22 0.17 -15.27 -30.20
N GLN A 23 1.03 -15.85 -29.35
CA GLN A 23 0.65 -16.63 -28.17
C GLN A 23 0.67 -15.84 -26.86
N LYS A 24 0.97 -14.53 -26.92
CA LYS A 24 1.10 -13.66 -25.77
C LYS A 24 -0.16 -12.85 -25.54
N ARG A 25 -0.50 -12.63 -24.27
CA ARG A 25 -1.63 -11.80 -23.84
C ARG A 25 -1.18 -10.76 -22.83
N VAL A 26 -1.41 -9.51 -23.16
CA VAL A 26 -1.11 -8.37 -22.29
C VAL A 26 -2.42 -7.67 -21.95
N MET A 27 -2.69 -7.52 -20.66
CA MET A 27 -3.80 -6.73 -20.17
C MET A 27 -3.35 -5.27 -19.99
N ILE A 28 -4.17 -4.31 -20.43
CA ILE A 28 -4.01 -2.88 -20.19
C ILE A 28 -5.14 -2.44 -19.25
N ASP A 29 -4.75 -1.93 -18.09
CA ASP A 29 -5.63 -1.62 -16.94
C ASP A 29 -6.49 -2.81 -16.46
N CYS A 30 -6.96 -2.73 -15.22
CA CYS A 30 -7.86 -3.71 -14.62
C CYS A 30 -8.76 -3.01 -13.59
N GLY A 31 -9.63 -2.15 -14.10
CA GLY A 31 -10.49 -1.27 -13.34
C GLY A 31 -11.72 -1.92 -12.73
N MET A 32 -12.17 -1.38 -11.60
CA MET A 32 -13.47 -1.66 -11.00
C MET A 32 -14.55 -0.79 -11.60
N VAL A 33 -15.67 -1.42 -11.95
CA VAL A 33 -16.88 -0.74 -12.42
C VAL A 33 -17.61 -0.12 -11.23
N GLN A 34 -17.84 1.19 -11.25
CA GLN A 34 -18.48 1.94 -10.18
C GLN A 34 -19.91 2.38 -10.56
N GLU A 35 -20.29 2.38 -11.85
CA GLU A 35 -21.66 2.69 -12.23
C GLU A 35 -22.62 1.56 -11.88
N ARG A 36 -23.80 1.93 -11.35
CA ARG A 36 -24.80 0.98 -10.84
C ARG A 36 -25.30 0.01 -11.91
N ASP A 37 -25.52 0.49 -13.12
CA ASP A 37 -26.10 -0.29 -14.22
C ASP A 37 -25.15 -1.39 -14.72
N TYR A 38 -23.86 -1.27 -14.42
CA TYR A 38 -22.82 -2.20 -14.83
C TYR A 38 -22.12 -2.91 -13.66
N ALA A 39 -22.53 -2.63 -12.42
CA ALA A 39 -21.86 -3.12 -11.21
C ALA A 39 -21.80 -4.65 -11.09
N SER A 40 -22.69 -5.40 -11.77
CA SER A 40 -22.64 -6.87 -11.81
C SER A 40 -21.34 -7.40 -12.44
N ARG A 41 -20.77 -6.65 -13.40
CA ARG A 41 -19.56 -7.05 -14.15
C ARG A 41 -18.33 -7.24 -13.28
N ASN A 42 -18.29 -6.63 -12.10
CA ASN A 42 -17.22 -6.85 -11.14
C ASN A 42 -17.24 -8.27 -10.55
N TRP A 43 -18.39 -8.94 -10.56
CA TRP A 43 -18.60 -10.29 -10.03
C TRP A 43 -18.53 -11.38 -11.10
N GLU A 44 -18.68 -10.98 -12.36
CA GLU A 44 -18.60 -11.89 -13.50
C GLU A 44 -17.15 -12.37 -13.70
N PRO A 45 -16.93 -13.64 -14.10
CA PRO A 45 -15.60 -14.10 -14.48
C PRO A 45 -15.00 -13.24 -15.59
N CYS A 46 -13.67 -13.08 -15.60
CA CYS A 46 -13.00 -12.40 -16.70
C CYS A 46 -13.31 -13.14 -18.02
N PRO A 47 -13.75 -12.45 -19.09
CA PRO A 47 -14.00 -13.09 -20.39
C PRO A 47 -12.75 -13.71 -21.02
N VAL A 48 -11.56 -13.31 -20.56
CA VAL A 48 -10.27 -13.89 -20.93
C VAL A 48 -9.80 -14.78 -19.80
N ASP A 49 -9.26 -15.95 -20.16
CA ASP A 49 -8.62 -16.85 -19.20
C ASP A 49 -7.47 -16.12 -18.49
N VAL A 50 -7.66 -15.86 -17.20
CA VAL A 50 -6.76 -15.08 -16.35
C VAL A 50 -5.36 -15.71 -16.27
N THR A 51 -5.28 -17.04 -16.33
CA THR A 51 -4.01 -17.78 -16.27
C THR A 51 -3.16 -17.63 -17.53
N SER A 52 -3.80 -17.24 -18.64
CA SER A 52 -3.14 -17.03 -19.94
C SER A 52 -2.57 -15.62 -20.13
N ILE A 53 -2.79 -14.71 -19.19
CA ILE A 53 -2.31 -13.32 -19.26
C ILE A 53 -0.85 -13.27 -18.78
N ASP A 54 0.07 -12.90 -19.67
CA ASP A 54 1.51 -12.86 -19.37
C ASP A 54 1.91 -11.63 -18.55
N ALA A 55 1.26 -10.48 -18.79
CA ALA A 55 1.57 -9.21 -18.13
C ALA A 55 0.35 -8.30 -18.03
N LEU A 56 0.35 -7.44 -17.00
CA LEU A 56 -0.59 -6.34 -16.83
C LEU A 56 0.18 -5.01 -16.88
N VAL A 57 -0.35 -4.04 -17.61
CA VAL A 57 0.21 -2.68 -17.75
C VAL A 57 -0.83 -1.70 -17.25
N VAL A 58 -0.43 -0.81 -16.35
CA VAL A 58 -1.33 0.15 -15.69
C VAL A 58 -0.99 1.57 -16.12
N THR A 59 -2.02 2.35 -16.46
CA THR A 59 -1.93 3.78 -16.80
C THR A 59 -1.75 4.63 -15.55
N HIS A 60 -2.63 4.49 -14.55
CA HIS A 60 -2.62 5.28 -13.33
C HIS A 60 -3.42 4.62 -12.19
N ALA A 61 -3.46 5.24 -11.00
CA ALA A 61 -3.89 4.61 -9.75
C ALA A 61 -5.38 4.77 -9.39
N HIS A 62 -6.24 5.34 -10.24
CA HIS A 62 -7.68 5.38 -9.92
C HIS A 62 -8.32 3.99 -9.95
N LEU A 63 -9.33 3.76 -9.11
CA LEU A 63 -9.93 2.44 -8.91
C LEU A 63 -10.62 1.90 -10.16
N ASP A 64 -11.09 2.75 -11.03
CA ASP A 64 -11.60 2.39 -12.35
C ASP A 64 -10.51 2.03 -13.37
N HIS A 65 -9.24 2.02 -12.97
CA HIS A 65 -8.11 1.48 -13.74
C HIS A 65 -7.34 0.38 -13.00
N ILE A 66 -7.39 0.31 -11.66
CA ILE A 66 -6.66 -0.71 -10.87
C ILE A 66 -7.54 -1.57 -9.96
N GLY A 67 -8.79 -1.20 -9.77
CA GLY A 67 -9.62 -1.69 -8.66
C GLY A 67 -9.96 -3.17 -8.71
N LEU A 68 -9.80 -3.87 -9.84
CA LEU A 68 -9.98 -5.33 -9.94
C LEU A 68 -8.65 -6.10 -9.92
N ILE A 69 -7.50 -5.43 -9.81
CA ILE A 69 -6.20 -6.12 -9.75
C ILE A 69 -6.14 -7.17 -8.64
N PRO A 70 -6.56 -6.89 -7.38
CA PRO A 70 -6.57 -7.91 -6.32
C PRO A 70 -7.39 -9.14 -6.70
N LYS A 71 -8.59 -8.92 -7.27
CA LYS A 71 -9.46 -9.99 -7.75
C LYS A 71 -8.82 -10.77 -8.91
N LEU A 72 -8.19 -10.09 -9.86
CA LEU A 72 -7.49 -10.74 -10.98
C LEU A 72 -6.38 -11.69 -10.49
N VAL A 73 -5.64 -11.28 -9.45
CA VAL A 73 -4.61 -12.11 -8.82
C VAL A 73 -5.23 -13.30 -8.10
N ALA A 74 -6.31 -13.08 -7.34
CA ALA A 74 -7.05 -14.15 -6.67
C ALA A 74 -7.66 -15.17 -7.67
N ASP A 75 -8.08 -14.70 -8.85
CA ASP A 75 -8.63 -15.53 -9.94
C ASP A 75 -7.53 -16.29 -10.72
N GLY A 76 -6.24 -16.13 -10.38
CA GLY A 76 -5.15 -16.96 -10.89
C GLY A 76 -4.07 -16.25 -11.71
N PHE A 77 -4.06 -14.92 -11.79
CA PHE A 77 -3.05 -14.19 -12.55
C PHE A 77 -1.65 -14.33 -11.92
N GLN A 78 -0.67 -14.78 -12.73
CA GLN A 78 0.70 -15.02 -12.28
C GLN A 78 1.74 -14.04 -12.87
N GLY A 79 1.33 -13.13 -13.76
CA GLY A 79 2.24 -12.20 -14.43
C GLY A 79 2.75 -11.06 -13.54
N LYS A 80 3.57 -10.19 -14.15
CA LYS A 80 4.04 -8.92 -13.55
C LYS A 80 3.07 -7.79 -13.90
N ILE A 81 2.97 -6.82 -12.98
CA ILE A 81 2.14 -5.62 -13.14
C ILE A 81 3.07 -4.42 -13.30
N TYR A 82 3.05 -3.73 -14.43
CA TYR A 82 3.93 -2.62 -14.71
C TYR A 82 3.19 -1.29 -14.61
N ALA A 83 3.71 -0.37 -13.81
CA ALA A 83 3.16 0.97 -13.64
C ALA A 83 4.29 1.94 -13.29
N THR A 84 4.08 3.25 -13.47
CA THR A 84 5.08 4.23 -13.02
C THR A 84 5.30 4.13 -11.51
N ARG A 85 6.49 4.50 -11.02
CA ARG A 85 6.83 4.43 -9.59
C ARG A 85 5.81 5.16 -8.68
N PRO A 86 5.32 6.37 -9.01
CA PRO A 86 4.29 7.00 -8.20
C PRO A 86 2.95 6.26 -8.26
N THR A 87 2.55 5.73 -9.43
CA THR A 87 1.34 4.91 -9.57
C THR A 87 1.40 3.66 -8.71
N VAL A 88 2.55 2.98 -8.61
CA VAL A 88 2.72 1.83 -7.70
C VAL A 88 2.46 2.23 -6.24
N ALA A 89 3.04 3.36 -5.80
CA ALA A 89 2.85 3.85 -4.43
C ALA A 89 1.41 4.27 -4.15
N LEU A 90 0.76 4.94 -5.10
CA LEU A 90 -0.65 5.33 -4.97
C LEU A 90 -1.57 4.10 -5.00
N ALA A 91 -1.28 3.10 -5.83
CA ALA A 91 -2.07 1.89 -5.93
C ALA A 91 -2.15 1.14 -4.60
N GLU A 92 -1.08 1.10 -3.81
CA GLU A 92 -1.13 0.52 -2.46
C GLU A 92 -2.17 1.20 -1.57
N VAL A 93 -2.11 2.53 -1.46
CA VAL A 93 -3.05 3.30 -0.63
C VAL A 93 -4.49 3.12 -1.13
N MET A 94 -4.68 3.21 -2.45
CA MET A 94 -6.00 3.13 -3.09
C MET A 94 -6.65 1.75 -2.93
N LEU A 95 -5.89 0.67 -3.16
CA LEU A 95 -6.42 -0.69 -3.10
C LEU A 95 -6.73 -1.13 -1.66
N ARG A 96 -5.90 -0.71 -0.68
CA ARG A 96 -6.15 -0.98 0.75
C ARG A 96 -7.41 -0.26 1.24
N ASP A 97 -7.59 1.00 0.87
CA ASP A 97 -8.80 1.76 1.22
C ASP A 97 -10.05 1.14 0.58
N ALA A 98 -9.96 0.76 -0.70
CA ALA A 98 -11.05 0.08 -1.40
C ALA A 98 -11.41 -1.27 -0.75
N ALA A 99 -10.44 -2.11 -0.41
CA ALA A 99 -10.66 -3.37 0.30
C ALA A 99 -11.39 -3.16 1.64
N LYS A 100 -11.02 -2.11 2.39
CA LYS A 100 -11.69 -1.74 3.64
C LYS A 100 -13.15 -1.32 3.39
N ILE A 101 -13.41 -0.45 2.42
CA ILE A 101 -14.77 0.00 2.08
C ILE A 101 -15.63 -1.19 1.65
N LEU A 102 -15.09 -2.09 0.82
CA LEU A 102 -15.79 -3.30 0.37
C LEU A 102 -16.17 -4.22 1.54
N ALA A 103 -15.29 -4.37 2.54
CA ALA A 103 -15.59 -5.13 3.75
C ALA A 103 -16.67 -4.45 4.61
N GLU A 104 -16.59 -3.12 4.79
CA GLU A 104 -17.59 -2.35 5.55
C GLU A 104 -18.98 -2.40 4.88
N ASP A 105 -19.06 -2.34 3.55
CA ASP A 105 -20.30 -2.46 2.79
C ASP A 105 -20.97 -3.82 2.99
N VAL A 106 -20.16 -4.88 3.06
CA VAL A 106 -20.63 -6.24 3.36
C VAL A 106 -21.19 -6.32 4.77
N GLU A 107 -20.48 -5.82 5.77
CA GLU A 107 -20.94 -5.79 7.16
C GLU A 107 -22.25 -5.01 7.29
N TYR A 108 -22.34 -3.85 6.63
CA TYR A 108 -23.55 -3.03 6.59
C TYR A 108 -24.73 -3.78 5.99
N LYS A 109 -24.52 -4.43 4.83
CA LYS A 109 -25.54 -5.23 4.14
C LYS A 109 -26.01 -6.40 5.01
N GLN A 110 -25.09 -7.11 5.66
CA GLN A 110 -25.42 -8.21 6.57
C GLN A 110 -26.22 -7.72 7.78
N ARG A 111 -25.83 -6.59 8.40
CA ARG A 111 -26.58 -5.99 9.52
C ARG A 111 -28.00 -5.62 9.11
N ARG A 112 -28.16 -4.93 7.98
CA ARG A 112 -29.46 -4.56 7.43
C ARG A 112 -30.35 -5.77 7.16
N HIS A 113 -29.80 -6.84 6.57
CA HIS A 113 -30.53 -8.10 6.34
C HIS A 113 -31.01 -8.75 7.64
N ARG A 114 -30.16 -8.74 8.68
CA ARG A 114 -30.55 -9.21 10.03
C ARG A 114 -31.71 -8.39 10.61
N GLU A 115 -31.65 -7.06 10.48
CA GLU A 115 -32.69 -6.14 10.96
C GLU A 115 -34.01 -6.29 10.19
N GLU A 116 -33.95 -6.49 8.87
CA GLU A 116 -35.14 -6.67 8.00
C GLU A 116 -35.70 -8.11 8.03
N GLY A 117 -35.09 -9.03 8.79
CA GLY A 117 -35.49 -10.45 8.79
C GLY A 117 -35.32 -11.13 7.42
N ARG A 118 -34.47 -10.58 6.55
CA ARG A 118 -34.22 -11.06 5.20
C ARG A 118 -32.93 -11.85 5.14
N LYS A 119 -32.96 -13.04 4.53
CA LYS A 119 -31.74 -13.69 4.04
C LYS A 119 -31.58 -13.36 2.56
N GLY A 120 -30.46 -12.72 2.21
CA GLY A 120 -30.09 -12.55 0.82
C GLY A 120 -29.85 -13.91 0.15
N PRO A 121 -30.02 -14.02 -1.17
CA PRO A 121 -29.86 -15.28 -1.90
C PRO A 121 -28.40 -15.80 -1.97
N HIS A 122 -27.41 -14.97 -1.62
CA HIS A 122 -25.98 -15.31 -1.69
C HIS A 122 -25.22 -14.84 -0.43
N PRO A 123 -24.08 -15.48 -0.09
CA PRO A 123 -23.16 -14.97 0.91
C PRO A 123 -22.76 -13.53 0.59
N ALA A 124 -22.87 -12.63 1.57
CA ALA A 124 -22.34 -11.28 1.42
C ALA A 124 -20.84 -11.36 1.67
N LEU A 125 -20.06 -11.51 0.59
CA LEU A 125 -18.61 -11.44 0.57
C LEU A 125 -18.19 -10.12 -0.09
N PRO A 126 -17.01 -9.55 0.23
CA PRO A 126 -16.47 -8.41 -0.50
C PRO A 126 -15.93 -8.87 -1.86
N LEU A 127 -15.79 -7.96 -2.83
CA LEU A 127 -15.21 -8.28 -4.15
C LEU A 127 -13.78 -8.85 -4.01
N TYR A 128 -13.04 -8.30 -3.07
CA TYR A 128 -11.72 -8.72 -2.63
C TYR A 128 -11.46 -8.12 -1.24
N THR A 129 -10.41 -8.59 -0.61
CA THR A 129 -10.02 -8.28 0.76
C THR A 129 -8.61 -7.68 0.78
N ASN A 130 -8.14 -7.17 1.92
CA ASN A 130 -6.76 -6.69 2.05
C ASN A 130 -5.68 -7.77 1.73
N GLN A 131 -5.99 -9.07 1.76
CA GLN A 131 -5.07 -10.20 1.50
C GLN A 131 -4.90 -10.32 0.03
N ASP A 132 -5.99 -10.17 -0.69
CA ASP A 132 -5.95 -10.13 -2.14
C ASP A 132 -5.10 -8.93 -2.58
N VAL A 133 -5.15 -7.80 -1.84
CA VAL A 133 -4.25 -6.66 -2.05
C VAL A 133 -2.80 -7.04 -1.71
N ASP A 134 -2.52 -7.63 -0.54
CA ASP A 134 -1.19 -8.06 -0.12
C ASP A 134 -0.57 -9.11 -1.07
N ASN A 135 -1.40 -9.95 -1.68
CA ASN A 135 -1.01 -10.94 -2.69
C ASN A 135 -0.72 -10.27 -4.05
N ALA A 136 -1.38 -9.15 -4.35
CA ALA A 136 -1.22 -8.43 -5.61
C ALA A 136 0.00 -7.47 -5.59
N LEU A 137 0.24 -6.76 -4.49
CA LEU A 137 1.29 -5.74 -4.40
C LEU A 137 2.71 -6.24 -4.79
N PRO A 138 3.18 -7.43 -4.38
CA PRO A 138 4.50 -7.95 -4.77
C PRO A 138 4.69 -8.15 -6.29
N ARG A 139 3.60 -8.16 -7.06
CA ARG A 139 3.64 -8.31 -8.53
C ARG A 139 3.89 -6.98 -9.24
N PHE A 140 3.70 -5.84 -8.58
CA PHE A 140 3.97 -4.53 -9.15
C PHE A 140 5.46 -4.31 -9.42
N ARG A 141 5.74 -3.63 -10.53
CA ARG A 141 7.07 -3.24 -11.00
C ARG A 141 7.01 -1.77 -11.41
N GLY A 142 7.69 -0.94 -10.62
CA GLY A 142 7.75 0.50 -10.82
C GLY A 142 8.72 0.89 -11.94
N VAL A 143 8.22 1.58 -12.96
CA VAL A 143 9.00 2.05 -14.11
C VAL A 143 9.11 3.58 -14.16
N GLY A 144 10.07 4.09 -14.94
CA GLY A 144 10.24 5.52 -15.22
C GLY A 144 9.45 5.96 -16.45
N TYR A 145 9.17 7.26 -16.57
CA TYR A 145 8.68 7.81 -17.84
C TYR A 145 9.71 7.66 -18.96
N ARG A 146 9.22 7.54 -20.20
CA ARG A 146 9.96 7.50 -21.47
C ARG A 146 11.03 6.40 -21.56
N THR A 147 11.07 5.50 -20.59
CA THR A 147 12.01 4.37 -20.54
C THR A 147 11.33 3.17 -21.19
N PRO A 148 11.88 2.62 -22.29
CA PRO A 148 11.33 1.39 -22.89
C PRO A 148 11.55 0.20 -21.96
N VAL A 149 10.48 -0.56 -21.73
CA VAL A 149 10.50 -1.82 -20.98
C VAL A 149 9.90 -2.90 -21.84
N GLU A 150 10.68 -3.94 -22.15
CA GLU A 150 10.14 -5.16 -22.77
C GLU A 150 9.41 -5.96 -21.69
N ILE A 151 8.07 -5.97 -21.75
CA ILE A 151 7.23 -6.59 -20.72
C ILE A 151 7.05 -8.08 -20.96
N VAL A 152 7.06 -8.48 -22.23
CA VAL A 152 7.09 -9.86 -22.74
C VAL A 152 7.85 -9.83 -24.08
N PRO A 153 8.43 -10.96 -24.53
CA PRO A 153 9.17 -10.99 -25.79
C PRO A 153 8.38 -10.42 -26.96
N GLY A 154 8.95 -9.40 -27.63
CA GLY A 154 8.32 -8.74 -28.78
C GLY A 154 7.32 -7.63 -28.43
N VAL A 155 7.11 -7.31 -27.15
CA VAL A 155 6.22 -6.22 -26.71
C VAL A 155 6.97 -5.29 -25.76
N THR A 156 7.23 -4.08 -26.25
CA THR A 156 7.87 -3.01 -25.49
C THR A 156 6.88 -1.91 -25.17
N VAL A 157 6.86 -1.43 -23.93
CA VAL A 157 6.01 -0.32 -23.51
C VAL A 157 6.87 0.86 -23.05
N ARG A 158 6.44 2.08 -23.40
CA ARG A 158 6.92 3.33 -22.82
C ARG A 158 5.75 4.06 -22.15
N TRP A 159 5.97 4.55 -20.94
CA TRP A 159 5.02 5.38 -20.21
C TRP A 159 5.36 6.84 -20.48
N HIS A 160 4.41 7.61 -20.96
CA HIS A 160 4.53 9.05 -21.18
C HIS A 160 3.55 9.77 -20.26
N ASP A 161 3.94 10.90 -19.69
CA ASP A 161 3.09 11.60 -18.73
C ASP A 161 1.72 11.94 -19.34
N ALA A 162 0.64 11.55 -18.67
CA ALA A 162 -0.74 11.84 -19.11
C ALA A 162 -1.30 13.13 -18.48
N GLY A 163 -0.58 13.73 -17.53
CA GLY A 163 -0.98 14.97 -16.86
C GLY A 163 -2.26 14.90 -16.04
N HIS A 164 -2.73 13.70 -15.69
CA HIS A 164 -4.00 13.48 -15.00
C HIS A 164 -3.85 13.43 -13.47
N ILE A 165 -3.08 12.45 -12.97
CA ILE A 165 -2.63 12.38 -11.57
C ILE A 165 -1.12 12.15 -11.50
N LEU A 166 -0.52 12.30 -10.32
CA LEU A 166 0.89 12.00 -10.12
C LEU A 166 1.22 10.56 -10.57
N GLY A 167 2.12 10.43 -11.56
CA GLY A 167 2.50 9.13 -12.12
C GLY A 167 1.57 8.60 -13.21
N SER A 168 0.47 9.30 -13.53
CA SER A 168 -0.41 8.91 -14.64
C SER A 168 0.33 8.87 -15.97
N ALA A 169 -0.06 7.93 -16.83
CA ALA A 169 0.66 7.71 -18.08
C ALA A 169 -0.24 7.31 -19.25
N SER A 170 0.05 7.91 -20.40
CA SER A 170 -0.29 7.35 -21.70
C SER A 170 0.76 6.30 -22.08
N LEU A 171 0.32 5.17 -22.60
CA LEU A 171 1.16 4.02 -22.90
C LEU A 171 1.42 3.96 -24.40
N GLU A 172 2.69 4.03 -24.79
CA GLU A 172 3.13 3.70 -26.15
C GLU A 172 3.57 2.23 -26.16
N VAL A 173 2.75 1.39 -26.81
CA VAL A 173 2.97 -0.05 -26.92
C VAL A 173 3.50 -0.36 -28.31
N VAL A 174 4.77 -0.76 -28.39
CA VAL A 174 5.43 -1.17 -29.62
C VAL A 174 5.47 -2.69 -29.69
N VAL A 175 4.79 -3.24 -30.70
CA VAL A 175 4.65 -4.67 -30.94
C VAL A 175 5.47 -5.08 -32.16
N ARG A 176 6.33 -6.09 -32.00
CA ARG A 176 7.13 -6.68 -33.07
C ARG A 176 6.70 -8.12 -33.31
N GLU A 177 6.00 -8.36 -34.41
CA GLU A 177 5.48 -9.68 -34.81
C GLU A 177 5.85 -9.93 -36.28
N SER A 178 6.43 -11.11 -36.57
CA SER A 178 6.73 -11.57 -37.94
C SER A 178 7.51 -10.55 -38.81
N GLY A 179 8.49 -9.86 -38.20
CA GLY A 179 9.33 -8.86 -38.87
C GLY A 179 8.67 -7.50 -39.11
N ARG A 180 7.47 -7.27 -38.56
CA ARG A 180 6.74 -6.00 -38.65
C ARG A 180 6.62 -5.34 -37.29
N GLU A 181 6.69 -4.02 -37.27
CA GLU A 181 6.51 -3.20 -36.07
C GLU A 181 5.17 -2.44 -36.15
N ARG A 182 4.41 -2.45 -35.06
CA ARG A 182 3.15 -1.70 -34.89
C ARG A 182 3.19 -0.91 -33.60
N THR A 183 2.68 0.31 -33.62
CA THR A 183 2.61 1.18 -32.44
C THR A 183 1.16 1.44 -32.07
N LEU A 184 0.79 1.11 -30.83
CA LEU A 184 -0.50 1.43 -30.24
C LEU A 184 -0.29 2.47 -29.15
N ILE A 185 -1.20 3.44 -29.06
CA ILE A 185 -1.23 4.38 -27.94
C ILE A 185 -2.51 4.15 -27.14
N PHE A 186 -2.36 3.95 -25.84
CA PHE A 186 -3.46 4.03 -24.88
C PHE A 186 -3.32 5.34 -24.13
N SER A 187 -4.31 6.22 -24.18
CA SER A 187 -4.20 7.51 -23.52
C SER A 187 -4.17 7.38 -21.99
N GLY A 188 -4.84 6.37 -21.44
CA GLY A 188 -5.31 6.43 -20.06
C GLY A 188 -6.28 7.61 -19.91
N ASP A 189 -6.34 8.17 -18.71
CA ASP A 189 -7.03 9.45 -18.50
C ASP A 189 -6.08 10.59 -18.84
N LEU A 190 -6.53 11.52 -19.69
CA LEU A 190 -5.76 12.67 -20.11
C LEU A 190 -6.09 13.86 -19.24
N GLY A 191 -5.08 14.55 -18.74
CA GLY A 191 -5.25 15.73 -17.91
C GLY A 191 -5.52 17.03 -18.65
N GLN A 192 -5.96 18.04 -17.89
CA GLN A 192 -5.96 19.42 -18.36
C GLN A 192 -4.54 19.99 -18.39
N HIS A 193 -4.33 21.01 -19.21
CA HIS A 193 -3.09 21.77 -19.22
C HIS A 193 -3.02 22.74 -18.05
N ASP A 194 -1.81 23.18 -17.72
CA ASP A 194 -1.51 24.21 -16.73
C ASP A 194 -2.06 23.85 -15.32
N LYS A 195 -2.16 22.56 -15.04
CA LYS A 195 -2.51 22.04 -13.72
C LYS A 195 -1.30 22.12 -12.78
N PRO A 196 -1.49 22.52 -11.52
CA PRO A 196 -0.39 22.52 -10.57
C PRO A 196 -0.02 21.08 -10.18
N LEU A 197 1.20 20.91 -9.69
CA LEU A 197 1.81 19.67 -9.19
C LEU A 197 2.19 18.64 -10.27
N ILE A 198 1.51 18.59 -11.40
CA ILE A 198 1.69 17.55 -12.44
C ILE A 198 2.05 18.19 -13.78
N HIS A 199 2.80 17.47 -14.61
CA HIS A 199 3.16 17.97 -15.94
C HIS A 199 1.96 17.96 -16.88
N ASP A 200 2.01 18.76 -17.94
CA ASP A 200 1.05 18.67 -19.03
C ASP A 200 1.13 17.30 -19.75
N PRO A 201 0.01 16.83 -20.33
CA PRO A 201 -0.02 15.58 -21.09
C PRO A 201 0.98 15.57 -22.25
N THR A 202 1.65 14.44 -22.44
CA THR A 202 2.59 14.25 -23.56
C THR A 202 1.82 14.09 -24.87
N TYR A 203 2.25 14.83 -25.90
CA TYR A 203 1.74 14.69 -27.26
C TYR A 203 2.46 13.62 -28.07
N PHE A 204 1.73 12.99 -28.98
CA PHE A 204 2.24 11.98 -29.89
C PHE A 204 2.12 12.45 -31.34
N ARG A 205 3.12 12.08 -32.15
CA ARG A 205 3.17 12.44 -33.58
C ARG A 205 2.67 11.32 -34.50
N ARG A 206 2.81 10.06 -34.09
CA ARG A 206 2.51 8.88 -34.91
C ARG A 206 2.06 7.72 -34.03
N ALA A 207 1.09 6.97 -34.53
CA ALA A 207 0.74 5.62 -34.08
C ALA A 207 -0.08 4.93 -35.17
N ASP A 208 -0.08 3.59 -35.17
CA ASP A 208 -0.97 2.83 -36.03
C ASP A 208 -2.39 2.81 -35.45
N TYR A 209 -2.52 2.64 -34.14
CA TYR A 209 -3.80 2.56 -33.44
C TYR A 209 -3.79 3.42 -32.17
N VAL A 210 -4.92 4.03 -31.86
CA VAL A 210 -5.07 4.85 -30.65
C VAL A 210 -6.32 4.41 -29.90
N VAL A 211 -6.20 4.17 -28.60
CA VAL A 211 -7.32 3.97 -27.66
C VAL A 211 -7.32 5.20 -26.75
N MET A 212 -8.36 6.02 -26.85
CA MET A 212 -8.44 7.29 -26.13
C MET A 212 -9.67 7.34 -25.22
N GLU A 213 -9.53 7.99 -24.07
CA GLU A 213 -10.66 8.35 -23.22
C GLU A 213 -11.61 9.35 -23.91
N SER A 214 -12.82 9.48 -23.39
CA SER A 214 -13.84 10.36 -23.95
C SER A 214 -14.74 11.00 -22.89
N THR A 215 -14.26 11.11 -21.65
CA THR A 215 -15.07 11.49 -20.46
C THR A 215 -15.82 12.81 -20.67
N TYR A 216 -15.15 13.80 -21.28
CA TYR A 216 -15.71 15.12 -21.59
C TYR A 216 -15.70 15.41 -23.11
N GLY A 217 -15.84 14.37 -23.94
CA GLY A 217 -15.76 14.49 -25.40
C GLY A 217 -16.81 15.41 -26.05
N ASP A 218 -17.88 15.78 -25.36
CA ASP A 218 -19.00 16.56 -25.85
C ASP A 218 -18.97 18.05 -25.44
N ARG A 219 -18.18 18.41 -24.42
CA ARG A 219 -18.21 19.74 -23.79
C ARG A 219 -16.85 20.23 -23.33
N ASP A 220 -16.72 21.55 -23.22
CA ASP A 220 -15.57 22.22 -22.62
C ASP A 220 -15.83 22.51 -21.13
N HIS A 221 -14.79 22.57 -20.30
CA HIS A 221 -14.96 22.91 -18.90
C HIS A 221 -15.37 24.37 -18.73
N GLU A 222 -16.23 24.67 -17.76
CA GLU A 222 -16.55 26.06 -17.43
C GLU A 222 -15.37 26.72 -16.71
N TYR A 223 -14.70 27.65 -17.39
CA TYR A 223 -13.63 28.44 -16.79
C TYR A 223 -14.15 29.79 -16.32
N HIS A 224 -14.16 30.00 -15.00
CA HIS A 224 -14.71 31.20 -14.36
C HIS A 224 -13.61 32.12 -13.83
N GLY A 225 -12.56 32.37 -14.63
CA GLY A 225 -11.45 33.27 -14.28
C GLY A 225 -10.39 32.64 -13.38
N ASN A 226 -9.62 33.47 -12.68
CA ASN A 226 -8.46 33.05 -11.89
C ASN A 226 -8.89 32.29 -10.62
N ILE A 227 -8.57 30.99 -10.59
CA ILE A 227 -8.88 30.08 -9.46
C ILE A 227 -8.30 30.61 -8.14
N GLU A 228 -7.06 31.09 -8.15
CA GLU A 228 -6.35 31.57 -6.95
C GLU A 228 -7.03 32.83 -6.38
N GLU A 229 -7.46 33.76 -7.24
CA GLU A 229 -8.20 34.95 -6.82
C GLU A 229 -9.57 34.62 -6.23
N ARG A 230 -10.34 33.76 -6.90
CA ARG A 230 -11.66 33.37 -6.40
C ARG A 230 -11.58 32.61 -5.09
N LEU A 231 -10.60 31.71 -4.96
CA LEU A 231 -10.37 31.00 -3.70
C LEU A 231 -9.99 31.97 -2.57
N ALA A 232 -9.13 32.96 -2.85
CA ALA A 232 -8.75 33.97 -1.88
C ALA A 232 -9.97 34.76 -1.39
N THR A 233 -10.83 35.23 -2.30
CA THR A 233 -12.06 35.96 -1.97
C THR A 233 -12.99 35.12 -1.10
N ILE A 234 -13.30 33.87 -1.52
CA ILE A 234 -14.20 32.99 -0.77
C ILE A 234 -13.66 32.69 0.63
N ALA A 235 -12.36 32.42 0.74
CA ALA A 235 -11.72 32.15 2.02
C ALA A 235 -11.71 33.37 2.94
N ALA A 236 -11.32 34.55 2.43
CA ALA A 236 -11.32 35.78 3.19
C ALA A 236 -12.73 36.12 3.71
N GLU A 237 -13.73 36.09 2.83
CA GLU A 237 -15.11 36.38 3.21
C GLU A 237 -15.67 35.40 4.26
N ALA A 238 -15.39 34.10 4.14
CA ALA A 238 -15.82 33.10 5.12
C ALA A 238 -15.20 33.36 6.50
N ILE A 239 -13.91 33.68 6.53
CA ILE A 239 -13.16 33.95 7.75
C ILE A 239 -13.58 35.28 8.39
N GLU A 240 -13.78 36.33 7.60
CA GLU A 240 -14.22 37.66 8.07
C GLU A 240 -15.61 37.62 8.70
N ARG A 241 -16.51 36.75 8.21
CA ARG A 241 -17.81 36.48 8.84
C ARG A 241 -17.70 35.76 10.19
N GLY A 242 -16.52 35.28 10.57
CA GLY A 242 -16.30 34.47 11.76
C GLY A 242 -16.67 32.99 11.58
N GLY A 243 -16.86 32.53 10.34
CA GLY A 243 -17.28 31.16 10.04
C GLY A 243 -16.15 30.25 9.58
N ASN A 244 -16.45 28.95 9.53
CA ASN A 244 -15.52 27.98 8.96
C ASN A 244 -15.72 27.87 7.45
N LEU A 245 -14.63 27.66 6.71
CA LEU A 245 -14.67 27.26 5.31
C LEU A 245 -14.51 25.74 5.23
N VAL A 246 -15.57 25.02 4.86
CA VAL A 246 -15.57 23.56 4.72
C VAL A 246 -15.50 23.19 3.25
N ILE A 247 -14.50 22.40 2.88
CA ILE A 247 -14.18 22.04 1.49
C ILE A 247 -14.21 20.51 1.34
N PRO A 248 -15.29 19.93 0.78
CA PRO A 248 -15.30 18.54 0.36
C PRO A 248 -14.27 18.30 -0.75
N VAL A 249 -13.32 17.38 -0.54
CA VAL A 249 -12.26 17.06 -1.52
C VAL A 249 -12.12 15.55 -1.75
N PHE A 250 -11.65 15.15 -2.93
CA PHE A 250 -11.17 13.78 -3.12
C PHE A 250 -9.77 13.63 -2.51
N ALA A 251 -9.49 12.47 -1.90
CA ALA A 251 -8.25 12.23 -1.16
C ALA A 251 -7.00 12.26 -2.06
N VAL A 252 -7.16 11.86 -3.33
CA VAL A 252 -6.13 11.89 -4.37
C VAL A 252 -6.36 13.06 -5.32
N GLU A 253 -5.27 13.74 -5.66
CA GLU A 253 -5.14 14.89 -6.55
C GLU A 253 -5.82 16.15 -5.99
N ARG A 254 -7.14 16.15 -5.82
CA ARG A 254 -7.93 17.36 -5.48
C ARG A 254 -7.56 17.95 -4.12
N ALA A 255 -7.33 17.11 -3.10
CA ALA A 255 -6.84 17.58 -1.82
C ALA A 255 -5.48 18.28 -1.97
N GLN A 256 -4.58 17.70 -2.79
CA GLN A 256 -3.23 18.23 -3.01
C GLN A 256 -3.25 19.51 -3.86
N GLU A 257 -4.07 19.60 -4.91
CA GLU A 257 -4.29 20.84 -5.67
C GLU A 257 -4.83 21.96 -4.76
N MET A 258 -5.81 21.65 -3.91
CA MET A 258 -6.33 22.63 -2.94
C MET A 258 -5.28 23.07 -1.93
N MET A 259 -4.47 22.13 -1.43
CA MET A 259 -3.32 22.46 -0.60
C MET A 259 -2.34 23.38 -1.34
N TYR A 260 -2.06 23.12 -2.61
CA TYR A 260 -1.16 23.95 -3.40
C TYR A 260 -1.62 25.41 -3.47
N PHE A 261 -2.89 25.65 -3.83
CA PHE A 261 -3.43 27.00 -3.91
C PHE A 261 -3.52 27.67 -2.54
N LEU A 262 -4.02 26.97 -1.51
CA LEU A 262 -4.07 27.52 -0.15
C LEU A 262 -2.68 27.85 0.37
N GLY A 263 -1.70 26.99 0.13
CA GLY A 263 -0.31 27.20 0.54
C GLY A 263 0.27 28.47 -0.08
N ARG A 264 0.07 28.69 -1.38
CA ARG A 264 0.47 29.94 -2.06
C ARG A 264 -0.21 31.16 -1.44
N LEU A 265 -1.52 31.10 -1.23
CA LEU A 265 -2.28 32.20 -0.64
C LEU A 265 -1.81 32.55 0.79
N VAL A 266 -1.52 31.53 1.61
CA VAL A 266 -0.97 31.71 2.96
C VAL A 266 0.42 32.33 2.92
N LEU A 267 1.32 31.80 2.08
CA LEU A 267 2.70 32.27 1.99
C LEU A 267 2.79 33.71 1.45
N GLN A 268 1.87 34.09 0.57
CA GLN A 268 1.75 35.45 0.03
C GLN A 268 0.96 36.40 0.96
N GLY A 269 0.37 35.92 2.05
CA GLY A 269 -0.44 36.72 2.96
C GLY A 269 -1.76 37.22 2.36
N ARG A 270 -2.29 36.52 1.34
CA ARG A 270 -3.53 36.89 0.63
C ARG A 270 -4.80 36.42 1.31
N ILE A 271 -4.70 35.50 2.27
CA ILE A 271 -5.82 35.08 3.13
C ILE A 271 -5.44 35.25 4.61
N PRO A 272 -6.41 35.46 5.50
CA PRO A 272 -6.15 35.58 6.94
C PRO A 272 -5.43 34.33 7.50
N LYS A 273 -4.56 34.53 8.50
CA LYS A 273 -3.86 33.45 9.18
C LYS A 273 -4.81 32.69 10.11
N VAL A 274 -5.33 31.56 9.64
CA VAL A 274 -6.22 30.66 10.39
C VAL A 274 -5.69 29.23 10.37
N PRO A 275 -6.12 28.35 11.29
CA PRO A 275 -5.86 26.93 11.18
C PRO A 275 -6.48 26.35 9.91
N ILE A 276 -5.74 25.46 9.24
CA ILE A 276 -6.15 24.76 8.03
C ILE A 276 -5.99 23.27 8.28
N PHE A 277 -7.06 22.50 8.15
CA PHE A 277 -7.06 21.06 8.43
C PHE A 277 -7.25 20.25 7.16
N LEU A 278 -6.41 19.23 6.96
CA LEU A 278 -6.71 18.11 6.07
C LEU A 278 -7.13 16.92 6.93
N ASP A 279 -8.43 16.66 6.98
CA ASP A 279 -9.02 15.63 7.82
C ASP A 279 -9.24 14.31 7.07
N SER A 280 -8.12 13.63 6.79
CA SER A 280 -8.12 12.32 6.14
C SER A 280 -6.77 11.61 6.30
N PRO A 281 -6.75 10.37 6.83
CA PRO A 281 -5.53 9.56 6.86
C PRO A 281 -5.04 9.28 5.45
N MET A 282 -5.96 8.84 4.58
CA MET A 282 -5.68 8.54 3.17
C MET A 282 -5.13 9.75 2.43
N ALA A 283 -5.76 10.93 2.52
CA ALA A 283 -5.24 12.12 1.84
C ALA A 283 -3.89 12.55 2.42
N SER A 284 -3.62 12.23 3.69
CA SER A 284 -2.32 12.49 4.31
C SER A 284 -1.24 11.58 3.75
N ASP A 285 -1.49 10.28 3.67
CA ASP A 285 -0.59 9.29 3.08
C ASP A 285 -0.30 9.62 1.61
N VAL A 286 -1.33 10.03 0.86
CA VAL A 286 -1.18 10.48 -0.54
C VAL A 286 -0.33 11.74 -0.64
N THR A 287 -0.50 12.71 0.26
CA THR A 287 0.31 13.92 0.26
C THR A 287 1.79 13.59 0.53
N ASP A 288 2.07 12.64 1.41
CA ASP A 288 3.44 12.18 1.66
C ASP A 288 4.04 11.46 0.44
N ILE A 289 3.23 10.76 -0.35
CA ILE A 289 3.65 10.24 -1.67
C ILE A 289 4.05 11.41 -2.60
N TYR A 290 3.23 12.45 -2.72
CA TYR A 290 3.59 13.64 -3.53
C TYR A 290 4.90 14.28 -3.07
N ARG A 291 5.12 14.39 -1.75
CA ARG A 291 6.36 14.92 -1.17
C ARG A 291 7.58 14.02 -1.41
N ARG A 292 7.39 12.71 -1.49
CA ARG A 292 8.47 11.75 -1.80
C ARG A 292 8.88 11.78 -3.28
N PHE A 293 7.93 12.04 -4.17
CA PHE A 293 8.14 12.05 -5.62
C PHE A 293 8.32 13.47 -6.19
N THR A 294 9.01 14.37 -5.48
CA THR A 294 9.25 15.76 -5.93
C THR A 294 9.86 15.88 -7.32
N SER A 295 10.72 14.93 -7.72
CA SER A 295 11.32 14.90 -9.07
C SER A 295 10.34 14.59 -10.20
N TRP A 296 9.11 14.19 -9.86
CA TRP A 296 8.01 13.90 -10.78
C TRP A 296 6.99 15.04 -10.85
N LEU A 297 7.13 16.05 -10.00
CA LEU A 297 6.27 17.22 -10.02
C LEU A 297 6.66 18.17 -11.15
N ASP A 298 5.70 18.99 -11.56
CA ASP A 298 5.91 19.98 -12.63
C ASP A 298 7.06 20.97 -12.32
N PRO A 299 7.63 21.63 -13.36
CA PRO A 299 8.78 22.50 -13.17
C PRO A 299 8.51 23.74 -12.32
N GLU A 300 7.29 24.30 -12.31
CA GLU A 300 6.92 25.45 -11.46
C GLU A 300 6.88 25.03 -9.99
N THR A 301 6.17 23.94 -9.68
CA THR A 301 6.08 23.40 -8.31
C THR A 301 7.46 23.03 -7.79
N ARG A 302 8.30 22.40 -8.61
CA ARG A 302 9.67 22.03 -8.22
C ARG A 302 10.52 23.26 -7.90
N ARG A 303 10.47 24.29 -8.75
CA ARG A 303 11.16 25.57 -8.51
C ARG A 303 10.66 26.25 -7.23
N ALA A 304 9.36 26.17 -6.95
CA ALA A 304 8.81 26.69 -5.68
C ALA A 304 9.41 25.94 -4.48
N ILE A 305 9.44 24.61 -4.51
CA ILE A 305 10.02 23.78 -3.45
C ILE A 305 11.52 24.06 -3.26
N GLU A 306 12.28 24.20 -4.35
CA GLU A 306 13.71 24.56 -4.33
C GLU A 306 13.95 25.95 -3.74
N ALA A 307 13.00 26.88 -3.90
CA ALA A 307 13.00 28.21 -3.29
C ALA A 307 12.45 28.23 -1.85
N GLU A 308 12.36 27.06 -1.19
CA GLU A 308 11.80 26.86 0.15
C GLU A 308 10.32 27.25 0.31
N LEU A 309 9.62 27.47 -0.81
CA LEU A 309 8.16 27.59 -0.82
C LEU A 309 7.61 26.17 -0.86
N ALA A 310 7.07 25.70 0.27
CA ALA A 310 6.48 24.38 0.38
C ALA A 310 4.94 24.46 0.27
N PRO A 311 4.36 24.46 -0.95
CA PRO A 311 2.92 24.63 -1.13
C PRO A 311 2.10 23.46 -0.56
N LEU A 312 2.74 22.31 -0.31
CA LEU A 312 2.13 21.16 0.39
C LEU A 312 2.48 21.10 1.88
N ARG A 313 3.23 22.07 2.42
CA ARG A 313 3.61 22.18 3.84
C ARG A 313 3.77 23.65 4.22
N PHE A 314 2.67 24.30 4.57
CA PHE A 314 2.62 25.73 4.87
C PHE A 314 2.17 26.02 6.31
N PRO A 315 2.46 27.22 6.86
CA PRO A 315 2.05 27.59 8.22
C PRO A 315 0.54 27.45 8.43
N GLY A 316 0.14 26.85 9.56
CA GLY A 316 -1.26 26.65 9.92
C GLY A 316 -1.90 25.36 9.39
N LEU A 317 -1.24 24.63 8.49
CA LEU A 317 -1.71 23.32 8.01
C LEU A 317 -1.52 22.22 9.08
N THR A 318 -2.58 21.49 9.40
CA THR A 318 -2.58 20.30 10.23
C THR A 318 -3.24 19.14 9.49
N MET A 319 -2.52 18.03 9.35
CA MET A 319 -3.00 16.80 8.72
C MET A 319 -3.35 15.80 9.83
N THR A 320 -4.54 15.18 9.77
CA THR A 320 -5.03 14.33 10.87
C THR A 320 -5.24 12.89 10.41
N HIS A 321 -4.87 11.95 11.28
CA HIS A 321 -4.88 10.51 11.02
C HIS A 321 -5.91 9.79 11.91
N THR A 322 -6.17 10.29 13.12
CA THR A 322 -7.05 9.60 14.08
C THR A 322 -8.45 10.20 14.14
N VAL A 323 -9.40 9.41 14.66
CA VAL A 323 -10.77 9.88 14.91
C VAL A 323 -10.81 10.96 15.98
N ASP A 324 -9.92 10.90 16.97
CA ASP A 324 -9.91 11.86 18.07
C ASP A 324 -9.34 13.21 17.64
N GLU A 325 -8.32 13.21 16.77
CA GLU A 325 -7.85 14.43 16.10
C GLU A 325 -8.98 15.08 15.27
N SER A 326 -9.71 14.29 14.47
CA SER A 326 -10.87 14.76 13.70
C SER A 326 -11.95 15.38 14.60
N LYS A 327 -12.25 14.76 15.75
CA LYS A 327 -13.20 15.30 16.72
C LYS A 327 -12.71 16.61 17.34
N ALA A 328 -11.41 16.73 17.63
CA ALA A 328 -10.81 17.91 18.24
C ALA A 328 -10.95 19.17 17.36
N ILE A 329 -11.02 19.02 16.03
CA ILE A 329 -11.29 20.13 15.09
C ILE A 329 -12.59 20.88 15.47
N ASN A 330 -13.60 20.18 15.99
CA ASN A 330 -14.89 20.79 16.36
C ASN A 330 -14.81 21.67 17.62
N GLN A 331 -13.70 21.62 18.36
CA GLN A 331 -13.48 22.42 19.56
C GLN A 331 -12.75 23.73 19.26
N VAL A 332 -12.26 23.91 18.03
CA VAL A 332 -11.57 25.12 17.58
C VAL A 332 -12.57 26.28 17.56
N GLN A 333 -12.33 27.28 18.40
CA GLN A 333 -13.24 28.43 18.58
C GLN A 333 -13.05 29.53 17.53
N GLN A 334 -11.86 29.62 16.93
CA GLN A 334 -11.56 30.57 15.87
C GLN A 334 -11.98 30.05 14.49
N PRO A 335 -12.27 30.92 13.52
CA PRO A 335 -12.49 30.52 12.13
C PRO A 335 -11.36 29.63 11.61
N CYS A 336 -11.70 28.59 10.85
CA CYS A 336 -10.72 27.67 10.25
C CYS A 336 -11.16 27.18 8.88
N ILE A 337 -10.20 26.64 8.12
CA ILE A 337 -10.47 25.96 6.84
C ILE A 337 -10.36 24.45 7.08
N ILE A 338 -11.35 23.69 6.62
CA ILE A 338 -11.42 22.23 6.82
C ILE A 338 -11.60 21.55 5.46
N MET A 339 -10.59 20.80 5.02
CA MET A 339 -10.65 19.93 3.85
C MET A 339 -10.89 18.49 4.31
N ALA A 340 -11.93 17.84 3.80
CA ALA A 340 -12.22 16.44 4.15
C ALA A 340 -12.88 15.66 3.00
N PRO A 341 -12.49 14.39 2.79
CA PRO A 341 -13.21 13.47 1.91
C PRO A 341 -14.51 12.91 2.50
N THR A 342 -15.45 12.45 1.66
CA THR A 342 -15.38 12.40 0.19
C THR A 342 -15.79 13.71 -0.51
N GLY A 343 -15.26 13.97 -1.71
CA GLY A 343 -15.55 15.19 -2.48
C GLY A 343 -17.03 15.40 -2.85
N MET A 344 -17.83 14.32 -2.85
CA MET A 344 -19.27 14.38 -3.13
C MET A 344 -20.15 14.29 -1.88
N CYS A 345 -19.55 14.30 -0.69
CA CYS A 345 -20.23 14.21 0.61
C CYS A 345 -21.08 12.93 0.78
N SER A 346 -20.72 11.85 0.09
CA SER A 346 -21.44 10.56 0.15
C SER A 346 -21.21 9.84 1.48
N ALA A 347 -19.96 9.85 1.96
CA ALA A 347 -19.48 9.16 3.15
C ALA A 347 -18.29 9.90 3.78
N GLY A 348 -17.72 9.34 4.84
CA GLY A 348 -16.47 9.81 5.43
C GLY A 348 -16.62 10.99 6.41
N ARG A 349 -15.47 11.52 6.84
CA ARG A 349 -15.35 12.56 7.87
C ARG A 349 -16.04 13.86 7.46
N ILE A 350 -16.14 14.16 6.16
CA ILE A 350 -16.83 15.35 5.65
C ILE A 350 -18.28 15.46 6.15
N LYS A 351 -19.01 14.36 6.32
CA LYS A 351 -20.40 14.39 6.80
C LYS A 351 -20.49 14.88 8.25
N HIS A 352 -19.48 14.63 9.06
CA HIS A 352 -19.40 15.15 10.42
C HIS A 352 -19.15 16.66 10.42
N HIS A 353 -18.25 17.14 9.55
CA HIS A 353 -17.99 18.57 9.37
C HIS A 353 -19.20 19.31 8.81
N LEU A 354 -19.89 18.75 7.81
CA LEU A 354 -21.15 19.31 7.31
C LEU A 354 -22.18 19.43 8.42
N ARG A 355 -22.40 18.35 9.20
CA ARG A 355 -23.35 18.38 10.32
C ARG A 355 -23.10 19.53 11.29
N ASN A 356 -21.84 19.83 11.58
CA ASN A 356 -21.47 20.83 12.57
C ASN A 356 -21.46 22.27 12.01
N ASN A 357 -21.39 22.44 10.68
CA ASN A 357 -21.28 23.75 10.04
C ASN A 357 -22.48 24.17 9.19
N ILE A 358 -23.34 23.24 8.75
CA ILE A 358 -24.39 23.54 7.76
C ILE A 358 -25.51 24.47 8.27
N ARG A 359 -25.73 24.51 9.58
CA ARG A 359 -26.70 25.40 10.24
C ARG A 359 -26.09 26.72 10.70
N ARG A 360 -24.85 27.00 10.31
CA ARG A 360 -24.12 28.21 10.72
C ARG A 360 -24.09 29.18 9.55
N PRO A 361 -24.89 30.26 9.56
CA PRO A 361 -24.96 31.20 8.43
C PRO A 361 -23.65 31.93 8.14
N GLU A 362 -22.76 32.01 9.13
CA GLU A 362 -21.40 32.54 8.96
C GLU A 362 -20.47 31.57 8.21
N SER A 363 -20.72 30.26 8.28
CA SER A 363 -19.89 29.23 7.64
C SER A 363 -20.14 29.14 6.14
N THR A 364 -19.16 28.61 5.41
CA THR A 364 -19.21 28.45 3.95
C THR A 364 -18.84 27.04 3.54
N LEU A 365 -19.68 26.44 2.71
CA LEU A 365 -19.44 25.14 2.08
C LEU A 365 -18.95 25.39 0.65
N LEU A 366 -17.69 25.07 0.38
CA LEU A 366 -17.06 25.30 -0.92
C LEU A 366 -16.89 23.98 -1.66
N PHE A 367 -17.63 23.79 -2.75
CA PHE A 367 -17.50 22.62 -3.62
C PHE A 367 -16.52 22.92 -4.75
N VAL A 368 -15.49 22.07 -4.88
CA VAL A 368 -14.43 22.22 -5.89
C VAL A 368 -14.44 21.10 -6.93
N GLY A 369 -15.06 19.96 -6.63
CA GLY A 369 -15.15 18.82 -7.54
C GLY A 369 -16.55 18.62 -8.15
N PHE A 370 -16.62 17.81 -9.20
CA PHE A 370 -17.89 17.37 -9.79
C PHE A 370 -18.80 16.71 -8.74
N GLN A 371 -20.11 17.02 -8.80
CA GLN A 371 -21.13 16.47 -7.92
C GLN A 371 -22.14 15.66 -8.73
N ALA A 372 -22.05 14.34 -8.65
CA ALA A 372 -22.96 13.45 -9.36
C ALA A 372 -24.42 13.58 -8.87
N ASN A 373 -25.38 13.36 -9.77
CA ASN A 373 -26.80 13.40 -9.44
C ASN A 373 -27.15 12.45 -8.29
N GLY A 374 -27.98 12.93 -7.35
CA GLY A 374 -28.40 12.16 -6.17
C GLY A 374 -27.40 12.15 -5.01
N THR A 375 -26.19 12.71 -5.17
CA THR A 375 -25.24 12.86 -4.06
C THR A 375 -25.67 13.97 -3.09
N LEU A 376 -25.22 13.90 -1.84
CA LEU A 376 -25.51 14.93 -0.83
C LEU A 376 -24.96 16.29 -1.25
N GLY A 377 -23.75 16.34 -1.81
CA GLY A 377 -23.15 17.60 -2.27
C GLY A 377 -23.93 18.21 -3.42
N ARG A 378 -24.42 17.40 -4.37
CA ARG A 378 -25.28 17.89 -5.46
C ARG A 378 -26.57 18.54 -4.94
N ARG A 379 -27.26 17.89 -4.00
CA ARG A 379 -28.49 18.41 -3.39
C ARG A 379 -28.28 19.75 -2.67
N ILE A 380 -27.14 19.92 -2.01
CA ILE A 380 -26.75 21.19 -1.38
C ILE A 380 -26.55 22.27 -2.45
N LEU A 381 -25.81 21.97 -3.53
CA LEU A 381 -25.58 22.91 -4.64
C LEU A 381 -26.88 23.30 -5.36
N ASP A 382 -27.81 22.36 -5.54
CA ASP A 382 -29.13 22.61 -6.14
C ASP A 382 -30.04 23.46 -5.24
N GLY A 383 -29.58 23.82 -4.03
CA GLY A 383 -30.26 24.77 -3.15
C GLY A 383 -31.35 24.14 -2.28
N GLU A 384 -31.35 22.82 -2.09
CA GLU A 384 -32.28 22.15 -1.19
C GLU A 384 -32.15 22.71 0.24
N LYS A 385 -33.28 23.18 0.80
CA LYS A 385 -33.30 23.84 2.12
C LYS A 385 -33.19 22.87 3.29
N CYS A 386 -33.56 21.61 3.09
CA CYS A 386 -33.52 20.56 4.10
C CYS A 386 -32.78 19.35 3.54
N ILE A 387 -31.70 18.95 4.19
CA ILE A 387 -30.94 17.76 3.79
C ILE A 387 -30.80 16.78 4.95
N ARG A 388 -30.61 15.51 4.62
CA ARG A 388 -30.46 14.44 5.62
C ARG A 388 -29.01 14.03 5.77
N ILE A 389 -28.43 14.25 6.96
CA ILE A 389 -27.07 13.83 7.33
C ILE A 389 -27.16 12.87 8.53
N HIS A 390 -26.53 11.69 8.43
CA HIS A 390 -26.53 10.68 9.50
C HIS A 390 -27.93 10.38 10.08
N GLY A 391 -28.93 10.32 9.20
CA GLY A 391 -30.30 9.98 9.57
C GLY A 391 -31.14 11.12 10.15
N ARG A 392 -30.57 12.32 10.34
CA ARG A 392 -31.29 13.51 10.84
C ARG A 392 -31.38 14.58 9.77
N GLU A 393 -32.46 15.36 9.79
CA GLU A 393 -32.64 16.49 8.89
C GLU A 393 -31.99 17.76 9.44
N TYR A 394 -31.38 18.54 8.54
CA TYR A 394 -30.73 19.81 8.83
C TYR A 394 -31.18 20.85 7.82
N HIS A 395 -31.45 22.07 8.30
CA HIS A 395 -31.62 23.22 7.42
C HIS A 395 -30.26 23.70 6.89
N VAL A 396 -30.23 24.02 5.60
CA VAL A 396 -29.05 24.60 4.95
C VAL A 396 -29.08 26.11 5.15
N GLU A 397 -28.32 26.59 6.13
CA GLU A 397 -28.20 28.01 6.48
C GLU A 397 -26.81 28.57 6.13
N ALA A 398 -25.79 27.71 6.06
CA ALA A 398 -24.45 28.07 5.61
C ALA A 398 -24.44 28.59 4.16
N GLN A 399 -23.48 29.46 3.86
CA GLN A 399 -23.23 29.90 2.50
C GLN A 399 -22.75 28.73 1.64
N VAL A 400 -23.25 28.62 0.41
CA VAL A 400 -22.84 27.58 -0.53
C VAL A 400 -22.11 28.25 -1.69
N ALA A 401 -20.89 27.82 -1.95
CA ALA A 401 -20.05 28.31 -3.03
C ALA A 401 -19.55 27.15 -3.89
N GLN A 402 -19.30 27.43 -5.16
CA GLN A 402 -18.71 26.48 -6.10
C GLN A 402 -17.56 27.13 -6.86
N LEU A 403 -16.46 26.38 -6.95
CA LEU A 403 -15.28 26.75 -7.70
C LEU A 403 -15.03 25.69 -8.78
N PHE A 404 -14.85 26.14 -10.01
CA PHE A 404 -14.63 25.31 -11.18
C PHE A 404 -13.14 25.28 -11.55
N GLY A 405 -12.74 24.41 -12.49
CA GLY A 405 -11.35 24.29 -12.95
C GLY A 405 -10.51 23.20 -12.27
N PHE A 406 -11.11 22.38 -11.40
CA PHE A 406 -10.43 21.28 -10.70
C PHE A 406 -10.70 19.89 -11.32
N SER A 407 -11.27 19.82 -12.53
CA SER A 407 -11.40 18.53 -13.22
C SER A 407 -10.02 17.95 -13.51
N GLY A 408 -9.83 16.67 -13.20
CA GLY A 408 -8.61 15.93 -13.55
C GLY A 408 -8.57 15.51 -15.02
N HIS A 409 -9.70 15.52 -15.74
CA HIS A 409 -9.76 15.12 -17.14
C HIS A 409 -9.73 16.31 -18.09
N ALA A 410 -9.11 16.12 -19.25
CA ALA A 410 -9.16 17.00 -20.40
C ALA A 410 -10.61 17.17 -20.87
N ASP A 411 -10.95 18.38 -21.29
CA ASP A 411 -12.22 18.62 -21.95
C ASP A 411 -12.16 18.31 -23.45
N ARG A 412 -13.27 18.50 -24.15
CA ARG A 412 -13.34 18.30 -25.61
C ARG A 412 -12.21 19.02 -26.34
N THR A 413 -11.94 20.28 -26.02
CA THR A 413 -10.86 21.04 -26.66
C THR A 413 -9.48 20.42 -26.39
N GLY A 414 -9.21 20.05 -25.14
CA GLY A 414 -7.98 19.34 -24.76
C GLY A 414 -7.81 18.02 -25.51
N LEU A 415 -8.85 17.19 -25.57
CA LEU A 415 -8.84 15.91 -26.29
C LEU A 415 -8.60 16.11 -27.80
N LEU A 416 -9.27 17.07 -28.42
CA LEU A 416 -9.08 17.39 -29.84
C LEU A 416 -7.69 17.96 -30.11
N ASN A 417 -7.12 18.76 -29.21
CA ASN A 417 -5.76 19.27 -29.35
C ASN A 417 -4.72 18.15 -29.24
N TRP A 418 -4.94 17.19 -28.34
CA TRP A 418 -4.10 16.00 -28.24
C TRP A 418 -4.12 15.16 -29.53
N LEU A 419 -5.30 14.90 -30.10
CA LEU A 419 -5.44 14.25 -31.40
C LEU A 419 -4.87 15.06 -32.57
N GLY A 420 -4.95 16.39 -32.51
CA GLY A 420 -4.47 17.29 -33.57
C GLY A 420 -2.94 17.30 -33.75
N ASN A 421 -2.19 16.66 -32.84
CA ASN A 421 -0.73 16.59 -32.92
C ASN A 421 -0.21 15.41 -33.78
N PHE A 422 -1.07 14.47 -34.17
CA PHE A 422 -0.70 13.38 -35.07
C PHE A 422 -0.45 13.90 -36.48
N GLU A 423 0.74 13.59 -37.02
CA GLU A 423 1.15 13.98 -38.38
C GLU A 423 0.41 13.20 -39.47
N GLN A 424 -0.04 12.00 -39.13
CA GLN A 424 -0.76 11.08 -40.00
C GLN A 424 -1.95 10.52 -39.23
N SER A 425 -3.08 10.32 -39.92
CA SER A 425 -4.23 9.65 -39.31
C SER A 425 -3.78 8.26 -38.82
N PRO A 426 -4.09 7.89 -37.57
CA PRO A 426 -3.98 6.49 -37.19
C PRO A 426 -4.88 5.66 -38.10
N ARG A 427 -4.55 4.38 -38.27
CA ARG A 427 -5.40 3.41 -38.99
C ARG A 427 -6.77 3.31 -38.33
N LYS A 428 -6.81 3.44 -37.00
CA LYS A 428 -8.06 3.50 -36.23
C LYS A 428 -7.86 4.22 -34.90
N LEU A 429 -8.85 5.02 -34.55
CA LEU A 429 -9.06 5.54 -33.20
C LEU A 429 -10.24 4.79 -32.55
N PHE A 430 -10.03 4.30 -31.33
CA PHE A 430 -11.04 3.72 -30.47
C PHE A 430 -11.34 4.69 -29.33
N LEU A 431 -12.58 5.16 -29.23
CA LEU A 431 -13.03 6.00 -28.12
C LEU A 431 -13.66 5.13 -27.04
N THR A 432 -13.14 5.25 -25.82
CA THR A 432 -13.52 4.48 -24.64
C THR A 432 -13.63 5.43 -23.43
N HIS A 433 -13.92 4.92 -22.23
CA HIS A 433 -13.91 5.72 -21.00
C HIS A 433 -14.77 6.98 -21.11
N GLY A 434 -16.06 6.79 -21.37
CA GLY A 434 -17.03 7.84 -21.63
C GLY A 434 -18.40 7.26 -21.87
N GLU A 435 -19.45 7.97 -21.46
CA GLU A 435 -20.82 7.58 -21.75
C GLU A 435 -21.05 7.48 -23.26
N GLU A 436 -21.93 6.56 -23.68
CA GLU A 436 -22.19 6.30 -25.10
C GLU A 436 -22.41 7.56 -25.94
N GLN A 437 -23.29 8.44 -25.48
CA GLN A 437 -23.66 9.65 -26.22
C GLN A 437 -22.47 10.63 -26.32
N VAL A 438 -21.64 10.72 -25.27
CA VAL A 438 -20.45 11.56 -25.24
C VAL A 438 -19.39 11.04 -26.22
N ALA A 439 -19.13 9.73 -26.19
CA ALA A 439 -18.18 9.09 -27.10
C ALA A 439 -18.61 9.19 -28.58
N LEU A 440 -19.91 9.03 -28.86
CA LEU A 440 -20.48 9.20 -30.21
C LEU A 440 -20.40 10.66 -30.70
N ALA A 441 -20.66 11.64 -29.82
CA ALA A 441 -20.52 13.06 -30.15
C ALA A 441 -19.05 13.43 -30.47
N LEU A 442 -18.09 12.91 -29.69
CA LEU A 442 -16.67 13.07 -29.97
C LEU A 442 -16.26 12.36 -31.27
N GLN A 443 -16.78 11.15 -31.52
CA GLN A 443 -16.55 10.43 -32.77
C GLN A 443 -16.95 11.29 -33.99
N GLU A 444 -18.14 11.87 -33.98
CA GLU A 444 -18.61 12.72 -35.07
C GLU A 444 -17.71 13.95 -35.24
N THR A 445 -17.30 14.57 -34.14
CA THR A 445 -16.43 15.75 -34.14
C THR A 445 -15.05 15.42 -34.71
N VAL A 446 -14.43 14.31 -34.30
CA VAL A 446 -13.11 13.86 -34.78
C VAL A 446 -13.17 13.50 -36.27
N ARG A 447 -14.21 12.78 -36.71
CA ARG A 447 -14.40 12.46 -38.14
C ARG A 447 -14.51 13.72 -38.99
N LYS A 448 -15.30 14.72 -38.55
CA LYS A 448 -15.45 15.99 -39.28
C LYS A 448 -14.18 16.82 -39.28
N ARG A 449 -13.45 16.90 -38.15
CA ARG A 449 -12.28 17.78 -37.99
C ARG A 449 -11.00 17.21 -38.58
N PHE A 450 -10.76 15.92 -38.41
CA PHE A 450 -9.48 15.28 -38.75
C PHE A 450 -9.59 14.20 -39.84
N GLY A 451 -10.80 13.75 -40.17
CA GLY A 451 -11.01 12.66 -41.13
C GLY A 451 -10.52 11.29 -40.66
N PHE A 452 -10.28 11.12 -39.35
CA PHE A 452 -9.82 9.84 -38.81
C PHE A 452 -10.89 8.77 -38.94
N ASP A 453 -10.46 7.52 -39.12
CA ASP A 453 -11.34 6.38 -38.92
C ASP A 453 -11.50 6.13 -37.41
N VAL A 454 -12.71 6.32 -36.91
CA VAL A 454 -13.03 6.29 -35.48
C VAL A 454 -14.12 5.25 -35.19
N SER A 455 -13.97 4.53 -34.10
CA SER A 455 -14.97 3.58 -33.58
C SER A 455 -15.20 3.79 -32.08
N VAL A 456 -16.41 3.46 -31.62
CA VAL A 456 -16.79 3.42 -30.21
C VAL A 456 -17.10 1.95 -29.89
N PRO A 457 -16.12 1.18 -29.38
CA PRO A 457 -16.27 -0.25 -29.14
C PRO A 457 -17.41 -0.58 -28.18
N GLU A 458 -17.95 -1.79 -28.32
CA GLU A 458 -18.91 -2.35 -27.37
C GLU A 458 -18.19 -3.22 -26.35
N TYR A 459 -18.82 -3.47 -25.22
CA TYR A 459 -18.29 -4.38 -24.22
C TYR A 459 -18.12 -5.79 -24.82
N ALA A 460 -16.98 -6.41 -24.55
CA ALA A 460 -16.54 -7.69 -25.09
C ALA A 460 -16.37 -7.74 -26.62
N SER A 461 -16.34 -6.59 -27.33
CA SER A 461 -16.07 -6.60 -28.76
C SER A 461 -14.60 -6.90 -29.04
N GLU A 462 -14.35 -7.66 -30.11
CA GLU A 462 -13.02 -8.02 -30.57
C GLU A 462 -12.70 -7.37 -31.90
N VAL A 463 -11.49 -6.83 -32.03
CA VAL A 463 -11.04 -6.15 -33.25
C VAL A 463 -9.69 -6.71 -33.67
N LEU A 464 -9.61 -7.21 -34.91
CA LEU A 464 -8.36 -7.61 -35.52
C LEU A 464 -7.58 -6.36 -35.94
N LEU A 465 -6.29 -6.34 -35.62
CA LEU A 465 -5.39 -5.25 -35.97
C LEU A 465 -4.49 -5.74 -37.12
N ASP A 466 -4.98 -5.64 -38.36
CA ASP A 466 -4.31 -6.11 -39.58
C ASP A 466 -3.84 -4.96 -40.51
N ASP A 467 -3.21 -5.34 -41.62
CA ASP A 467 -2.62 -4.40 -42.59
C ASP A 467 -3.64 -3.70 -43.51
N GLU A 468 -4.85 -4.26 -43.67
CA GLU A 468 -5.91 -3.69 -44.52
C GLU A 468 -6.86 -2.77 -43.73
N GLY A 469 -6.71 -2.72 -42.41
CA GLY A 469 -7.51 -1.89 -41.50
C GLY A 469 -8.37 -2.77 -40.60
N PRO A 470 -8.75 -2.30 -39.40
CA PRO A 470 -9.38 -3.18 -38.44
C PRO A 470 -10.72 -3.70 -38.92
N SER A 471 -10.86 -5.03 -38.93
CA SER A 471 -12.10 -5.75 -39.19
C SER A 471 -12.70 -6.28 -37.88
N LEU A 472 -14.03 -6.22 -37.76
CA LEU A 472 -14.75 -6.85 -36.66
C LEU A 472 -14.72 -8.37 -36.87
N VAL A 473 -14.42 -9.12 -35.81
CA VAL A 473 -14.53 -10.58 -35.84
C VAL A 473 -16.00 -10.95 -35.72
N ASP A 474 -16.56 -11.65 -36.71
CA ASP A 474 -17.93 -12.18 -36.64
C ASP A 474 -18.07 -13.02 -35.37
N ALA A 475 -18.98 -12.60 -34.47
CA ALA A 475 -19.29 -13.27 -33.22
C ALA A 475 -20.09 -14.56 -33.49
N GLY A 476 -19.48 -15.50 -34.19
CA GLY A 476 -19.99 -16.84 -34.49
C GLY A 476 -19.51 -17.87 -33.47
N ARG A 477 -19.72 -17.59 -32.17
CA ARG A 477 -19.78 -18.63 -31.13
C ARG A 477 -20.97 -18.31 -30.25
N GLU A 478 -22.05 -19.06 -30.44
CA GLU A 478 -23.08 -19.20 -29.42
C GLU A 478 -22.38 -19.57 -28.11
N ILE A 479 -22.26 -18.59 -27.22
CA ILE A 479 -22.10 -18.88 -25.80
C ILE A 479 -23.40 -19.56 -25.42
N ALA A 480 -23.39 -20.89 -25.38
CA ALA A 480 -24.49 -21.66 -24.84
C ALA A 480 -24.68 -21.25 -23.38
N ILE A 481 -25.60 -20.29 -23.16
CA ILE A 481 -26.17 -20.04 -21.85
C ILE A 481 -26.99 -21.29 -21.53
N VAL A 482 -26.35 -22.29 -20.93
CA VAL A 482 -27.05 -23.41 -20.31
C VAL A 482 -27.72 -22.86 -19.06
N VAL A 483 -28.93 -22.32 -19.22
CA VAL A 483 -29.84 -22.05 -18.11
C VAL A 483 -30.25 -23.41 -17.54
N ARG A 484 -29.49 -23.94 -16.57
CA ARG A 484 -30.01 -25.02 -15.72
C ARG A 484 -30.98 -24.41 -14.72
N ARG A 485 -32.28 -24.56 -14.99
CA ARG A 485 -33.32 -24.46 -13.96
C ARG A 485 -33.17 -25.63 -12.97
N PRO A 486 -33.49 -25.43 -11.68
CA PRO A 486 -33.38 -26.48 -10.68
C PRO A 486 -34.44 -27.55 -10.94
N VAL A 487 -33.99 -28.79 -11.15
CA VAL A 487 -34.86 -29.97 -11.10
C VAL A 487 -34.62 -30.63 -9.74
N ALA A 488 -35.74 -31.03 -9.16
CA ALA A 488 -35.91 -31.57 -7.83
C ALA A 488 -35.05 -32.82 -7.54
N GLU A 489 -35.00 -33.09 -6.23
CA GLU A 489 -34.45 -34.27 -5.56
C GLU A 489 -34.75 -35.62 -6.24
N GLU A 490 -33.95 -36.63 -5.87
CA GLU A 490 -33.98 -38.04 -6.30
C GLU A 490 -33.18 -38.40 -7.56
N THR A 491 -31.86 -38.57 -7.40
CA THR A 491 -31.07 -39.71 -7.94
C THR A 491 -29.57 -39.46 -7.67
N ALA A 492 -29.16 -39.57 -6.42
CA ALA A 492 -27.75 -39.58 -6.02
C ALA A 492 -27.52 -40.44 -4.78
N ARG A 493 -28.29 -41.53 -4.65
CA ARG A 493 -28.23 -42.46 -3.52
C ARG A 493 -27.76 -43.88 -3.88
N GLU A 494 -27.52 -44.17 -5.15
CA GLU A 494 -27.15 -45.53 -5.59
C GLU A 494 -25.70 -45.66 -6.08
N GLU A 495 -25.01 -44.58 -6.47
CA GLU A 495 -23.62 -44.68 -6.94
C GLU A 495 -22.56 -44.54 -5.82
N ARG A 496 -22.96 -44.16 -4.59
CA ARG A 496 -22.03 -44.06 -3.44
C ARG A 496 -21.92 -45.33 -2.59
N ALA A 497 -22.76 -46.34 -2.82
CA ALA A 497 -22.78 -47.56 -2.02
C ALA A 497 -21.80 -48.66 -2.50
N ALA A 498 -21.11 -48.47 -3.64
CA ALA A 498 -20.26 -49.50 -4.24
C ALA A 498 -18.74 -49.30 -4.05
N ALA A 499 -18.31 -48.18 -3.46
CA ALA A 499 -16.87 -47.84 -3.37
C ALA A 499 -16.23 -48.02 -1.98
N GLU A 500 -16.98 -48.50 -0.97
CA GLU A 500 -16.47 -48.63 0.42
C GLU A 500 -16.15 -50.07 0.87
N SER A 501 -16.09 -51.06 -0.03
CA SER A 501 -15.78 -52.44 0.36
C SER A 501 -14.66 -53.10 -0.46
N ALA A 502 -13.44 -52.57 -0.37
CA ALA A 502 -12.17 -53.29 -0.57
C ALA A 502 -11.03 -52.25 -0.53
N GLY A 503 -9.96 -52.35 0.24
CA GLY A 503 -9.46 -53.33 1.19
C GLY A 503 -8.20 -52.71 1.80
N GLN A 504 -8.04 -52.91 3.10
CA GLN A 504 -6.93 -52.45 3.93
C GLN A 504 -5.60 -53.04 3.46
N GLU A 505 -4.51 -52.26 3.56
CA GLU A 505 -3.24 -52.73 4.13
C GLU A 505 -2.39 -51.54 4.62
N SER A 506 -1.58 -51.84 5.62
CA SER A 506 -1.18 -51.00 6.76
C SER A 506 0.04 -50.09 6.54
N GLN A 507 -0.04 -48.84 7.02
CA GLN A 507 1.12 -48.09 7.48
C GLN A 507 0.80 -47.40 8.81
N VAL A 508 1.79 -47.43 9.70
CA VAL A 508 1.69 -47.19 11.14
C VAL A 508 1.29 -45.76 11.48
N ASP A 509 0.32 -45.65 12.39
CA ASP A 509 -0.24 -44.43 12.97
C ASP A 509 0.82 -43.65 13.78
N LEU A 510 1.20 -42.47 13.30
CA LEU A 510 1.76 -41.40 14.13
C LEU A 510 0.70 -40.30 14.15
N GLY A 511 -0.10 -40.32 15.21
CA GLY A 511 -1.23 -39.42 15.42
C GLY A 511 -0.88 -37.96 15.16
N GLU A 512 -1.79 -37.29 14.43
CA GLU A 512 -1.81 -35.85 14.27
C GLU A 512 -1.91 -35.17 15.63
N ILE A 513 -0.78 -34.65 16.11
CA ILE A 513 -0.78 -33.54 17.05
C ILE A 513 -0.95 -32.29 16.20
N ALA A 514 -2.07 -31.59 16.37
CA ALA A 514 -2.29 -30.27 15.79
C ALA A 514 -1.09 -29.36 16.13
N ALA A 515 -0.31 -28.97 15.12
CA ALA A 515 0.84 -28.12 15.31
C ALA A 515 0.35 -26.69 15.56
N GLU A 516 0.63 -26.13 16.74
CA GLU A 516 0.46 -24.71 17.02
C GLU A 516 1.24 -23.87 15.99
N GLU A 517 0.59 -22.83 15.47
CA GLU A 517 1.12 -21.99 14.39
C GLU A 517 2.23 -21.06 14.91
N ASP A 518 3.43 -21.17 14.35
CA ASP A 518 4.58 -20.30 14.64
C ASP A 518 4.37 -18.87 14.08
N PRO A 519 4.34 -17.83 14.93
CA PRO A 519 4.05 -16.45 14.52
C PRO A 519 5.11 -15.80 13.60
N ASP A 520 6.37 -16.19 13.71
CA ASP A 520 7.42 -15.64 12.83
C ASP A 520 7.41 -16.34 11.47
N ARG A 521 7.11 -17.64 11.45
CA ARG A 521 6.86 -18.33 10.18
C ARG A 521 5.66 -17.72 9.47
N GLU A 522 4.60 -17.41 10.21
CA GLU A 522 3.46 -16.65 9.68
C GLU A 522 3.86 -15.29 9.11
N PHE A 523 4.78 -14.58 9.77
CA PHE A 523 5.22 -13.24 9.37
C PHE A 523 6.22 -13.24 8.20
N LEU A 524 7.13 -14.22 8.14
CA LEU A 524 8.28 -14.24 7.23
C LEU A 524 8.15 -15.26 6.09
N ASP A 525 7.39 -16.35 6.26
CA ASP A 525 7.30 -17.43 5.27
C ASP A 525 6.27 -17.11 4.19
N SER A 526 6.73 -16.42 3.15
CA SER A 526 5.92 -16.10 1.97
C SER A 526 5.50 -17.32 1.14
N SER A 527 5.95 -18.53 1.50
CA SER A 527 5.65 -19.77 0.76
C SER A 527 4.46 -20.56 1.31
N VAL A 528 3.98 -20.26 2.52
CA VAL A 528 2.77 -20.88 3.09
C VAL A 528 1.54 -20.23 2.46
N HIS A 529 0.89 -20.92 1.51
CA HIS A 529 -0.43 -20.54 1.00
C HIS A 529 -1.47 -20.69 2.12
N ARG A 530 -1.85 -19.58 2.78
CA ARG A 530 -2.93 -19.54 3.78
C ARG A 530 -4.27 -19.05 3.17
N PRO A 531 -5.44 -19.53 3.62
CA PRO A 531 -6.75 -19.08 3.14
C PRO A 531 -7.06 -17.63 3.56
N VAL A 532 -7.92 -16.95 2.79
CA VAL A 532 -8.24 -15.49 2.83
C VAL A 532 -8.90 -14.98 4.14
N SER A 533 -9.10 -15.79 5.18
CA SER A 533 -9.58 -15.30 6.49
C SER A 533 -8.53 -14.53 7.31
N PHE A 534 -7.30 -14.46 6.82
CA PHE A 534 -6.10 -14.05 7.54
C PHE A 534 -5.84 -12.53 7.64
N LEU A 535 -6.73 -11.70 7.09
CA LEU A 535 -6.60 -10.23 7.12
C LEU A 535 -7.39 -9.54 8.18
N HIS A 536 -8.42 -10.22 8.66
CA HIS A 536 -9.00 -9.82 9.91
C HIS A 536 -7.94 -9.92 11.01
N GLU A 537 -6.90 -10.75 10.82
CA GLU A 537 -5.80 -10.89 11.76
C GLU A 537 -4.69 -9.87 11.64
N ASP A 538 -4.53 -9.06 10.59
CA ASP A 538 -3.37 -8.16 10.48
C ASP A 538 -3.44 -6.94 11.43
N PRO A 539 -4.62 -6.31 11.67
CA PRO A 539 -4.79 -5.40 12.79
C PRO A 539 -4.57 -6.10 14.14
N TRP A 540 -5.07 -7.34 14.30
CA TRP A 540 -4.80 -8.13 15.51
C TRP A 540 -3.33 -8.55 15.62
N ARG A 541 -2.59 -8.66 14.51
CA ARG A 541 -1.17 -9.00 14.44
C ARG A 541 -0.34 -7.80 14.80
N VAL A 542 -0.68 -6.62 14.30
CA VAL A 542 -0.12 -5.35 14.78
C VAL A 542 -0.42 -5.18 16.28
N LEU A 543 -1.63 -5.49 16.74
CA LEU A 543 -1.96 -5.48 18.18
C LEU A 543 -1.22 -6.59 18.96
N ARG A 544 -0.97 -7.77 18.38
CA ARG A 544 -0.19 -8.87 18.98
C ARG A 544 1.28 -8.49 19.09
N ILE A 545 1.86 -7.90 18.05
CA ILE A 545 3.21 -7.33 18.04
C ILE A 545 3.32 -6.22 19.09
N GLN A 546 2.36 -5.29 19.13
CA GLN A 546 2.30 -4.25 20.15
C GLN A 546 2.17 -4.85 21.55
N SER A 547 1.36 -5.89 21.73
CA SER A 547 1.20 -6.58 23.02
C SER A 547 2.49 -7.30 23.44
N ASP A 548 3.14 -8.03 22.53
CA ASP A 548 4.42 -8.72 22.76
C ASP A 548 5.53 -7.71 23.12
N LEU A 549 5.55 -6.57 22.42
CA LEU A 549 6.43 -5.45 22.71
C LEU A 549 6.18 -4.84 24.10
N ILE A 550 4.92 -4.56 24.44
CA ILE A 550 4.54 -3.97 25.74
C ILE A 550 4.90 -4.93 26.87
N GLN A 551 4.51 -6.20 26.76
CA GLN A 551 4.76 -7.21 27.80
C GLN A 551 6.25 -7.49 27.98
N GLY A 552 7.02 -7.58 26.90
CA GLY A 552 8.46 -7.71 26.96
C GLY A 552 9.11 -6.50 27.66
N ILE A 553 8.71 -5.28 27.30
CA ILE A 553 9.19 -4.05 27.96
C ILE A 553 8.84 -4.04 29.44
N GLU A 554 7.60 -4.36 29.81
CA GLU A 554 7.16 -4.40 31.22
C GLU A 554 7.92 -5.44 32.03
N THR A 555 8.10 -6.65 31.49
CA THR A 555 8.82 -7.74 32.15
C THR A 555 10.27 -7.36 32.38
N MET A 556 10.95 -6.86 31.35
CA MET A 556 12.35 -6.44 31.45
C MET A 556 12.52 -5.25 32.40
N THR A 557 11.63 -4.26 32.33
CA THR A 557 11.68 -3.08 33.19
C THR A 557 11.44 -3.45 34.66
N ARG A 558 10.52 -4.37 34.96
CA ARG A 558 10.31 -4.89 36.33
C ARG A 558 11.48 -5.72 36.82
N ALA A 559 12.00 -6.63 35.99
CA ALA A 559 13.11 -7.50 36.38
C ALA A 559 14.37 -6.70 36.69
N LEU A 560 14.63 -5.64 35.91
CA LEU A 560 15.81 -4.78 36.03
C LEU A 560 15.57 -3.53 36.90
N ASP A 561 14.44 -3.42 37.60
CA ASP A 561 14.10 -2.24 38.41
C ASP A 561 15.20 -1.96 39.46
N GLY A 562 15.84 -0.80 39.34
CA GLY A 562 17.01 -0.40 40.14
C GLY A 562 18.35 -1.09 39.80
N ARG A 563 18.39 -2.06 38.88
CA ARG A 563 19.60 -2.83 38.49
C ARG A 563 19.93 -2.61 36.99
N ARG A 564 20.67 -1.54 36.68
CA ARG A 564 20.94 -1.09 35.28
C ARG A 564 22.10 -1.82 34.55
N ARG A 565 22.73 -2.80 35.18
CA ARG A 565 23.93 -3.47 34.66
C ARG A 565 23.54 -4.89 34.25
N ALA A 566 23.33 -5.12 32.96
CA ALA A 566 23.03 -6.45 32.43
C ALA A 566 23.83 -6.71 31.16
N VAL A 567 24.20 -7.97 30.92
CA VAL A 567 24.92 -8.44 29.74
C VAL A 567 24.08 -9.53 29.09
N SER A 568 23.87 -9.44 27.77
CA SER A 568 23.24 -10.54 27.04
C SER A 568 24.30 -11.56 26.63
N VAL A 569 23.98 -12.84 26.84
CA VAL A 569 24.85 -13.96 26.52
C VAL A 569 24.18 -14.85 25.47
N PHE A 570 24.89 -15.07 24.37
CA PHE A 570 24.43 -15.83 23.21
C PHE A 570 25.28 -17.08 23.01
N GLY A 571 24.68 -18.15 22.46
CA GLY A 571 25.39 -19.36 22.08
C GLY A 571 24.47 -20.54 21.81
N SER A 572 25.07 -21.70 21.52
CA SER A 572 24.34 -22.88 21.08
C SER A 572 23.38 -23.46 22.12
N ALA A 573 22.14 -23.74 21.71
CA ALA A 573 21.17 -24.52 22.47
C ALA A 573 21.48 -26.04 22.52
N ARG A 574 22.48 -26.50 21.74
CA ARG A 574 22.72 -27.92 21.47
C ARG A 574 23.98 -28.49 22.14
N LEU A 575 24.79 -27.63 22.76
CA LEU A 575 26.01 -28.08 23.43
C LEU A 575 25.66 -28.62 24.83
N PRO A 576 25.98 -29.89 25.14
CA PRO A 576 25.66 -30.49 26.43
C PRO A 576 26.55 -29.94 27.55
N GLU A 577 26.20 -30.23 28.81
CA GLU A 577 27.00 -29.83 29.98
C GLU A 577 28.44 -30.35 29.94
N SER A 578 28.70 -31.46 29.25
CA SER A 578 30.06 -32.00 29.07
C SER A 578 30.94 -31.22 28.10
N ASP A 579 30.38 -30.26 27.36
CA ASP A 579 31.13 -29.49 26.37
C ASP A 579 31.97 -28.37 27.05
N PRO A 580 33.25 -28.19 26.67
CA PRO A 580 34.08 -27.12 27.23
C PRO A 580 33.47 -25.72 27.12
N ALA A 581 32.73 -25.43 26.04
CA ALA A 581 32.09 -24.13 25.87
C ALA A 581 30.94 -23.91 26.87
N TYR A 582 30.27 -24.97 27.32
CA TYR A 582 29.26 -24.89 28.38
C TYR A 582 29.91 -24.45 29.70
N HIS A 583 31.01 -25.09 30.09
CA HIS A 583 31.73 -24.72 31.30
C HIS A 583 32.30 -23.31 31.23
N PHE A 584 32.80 -22.91 30.05
CA PHE A 584 33.29 -21.56 29.82
C PHE A 584 32.16 -20.53 29.98
N ALA A 585 31.00 -20.74 29.36
CA ALA A 585 29.84 -19.86 29.51
C ALA A 585 29.36 -19.73 30.95
N ARG A 586 29.24 -20.86 31.66
CA ARG A 586 28.85 -20.87 33.07
C ARG A 586 29.83 -20.10 33.95
N ARG A 587 31.14 -20.31 33.75
CA ARG A 587 32.19 -19.61 34.52
C ARG A 587 32.19 -18.12 34.24
N THR A 588 32.10 -17.71 32.98
CA THR A 588 32.06 -16.30 32.58
C THR A 588 30.82 -15.60 33.16
N SER A 589 29.64 -16.20 33.06
CA SER A 589 28.41 -15.62 33.63
C SER A 589 28.41 -15.59 35.16
N GLN A 590 29.04 -16.56 35.82
CA GLN A 590 29.25 -16.53 37.28
C GLN A 590 30.12 -15.33 37.68
N LEU A 591 31.23 -15.09 36.96
CA LEU A 591 32.15 -13.99 37.23
C LEU A 591 31.52 -12.61 36.95
N LEU A 592 30.76 -12.49 35.87
CA LEU A 592 29.96 -11.29 35.59
C LEU A 592 28.91 -11.06 36.68
N GLY A 593 28.23 -12.12 37.13
CA GLY A 593 27.28 -12.06 38.23
C GLY A 593 27.90 -11.55 39.54
N GLN A 594 29.10 -12.03 39.88
CA GLN A 594 29.85 -11.57 41.05
C GLN A 594 30.24 -10.08 40.98
N ARG A 595 30.38 -9.53 39.77
CA ARG A 595 30.62 -8.09 39.51
C ARG A 595 29.32 -7.27 39.45
N GLY A 596 28.17 -7.89 39.72
CA GLY A 596 26.88 -7.22 39.83
C GLY A 596 26.11 -7.11 38.51
N PHE A 597 26.52 -7.82 37.46
CA PHE A 597 25.77 -7.89 36.22
C PHE A 597 24.60 -8.88 36.31
N GLY A 598 23.43 -8.45 35.86
CA GLY A 598 22.36 -9.37 35.44
C GLY A 598 22.73 -10.05 34.13
N ILE A 599 22.31 -11.30 33.95
CA ILE A 599 22.58 -12.09 32.75
C ILE A 599 21.28 -12.33 32.00
N ILE A 600 21.23 -11.90 30.75
CA ILE A 600 20.09 -12.08 29.85
C ILE A 600 20.48 -13.14 28.83
N THR A 601 19.66 -14.18 28.65
CA THR A 601 19.91 -15.23 27.66
C THR A 601 18.62 -15.57 26.93
N GLY A 602 18.70 -16.47 25.95
CA GLY A 602 17.51 -17.04 25.33
C GLY A 602 16.69 -18.01 26.20
N GLY A 603 17.15 -18.34 27.41
CA GLY A 603 16.42 -19.16 28.38
C GLY A 603 16.31 -20.65 28.07
N GLY A 604 16.80 -21.11 26.92
CA GLY A 604 16.80 -22.53 26.53
C GLY A 604 17.95 -23.36 27.15
N PRO A 605 18.14 -24.61 26.70
CA PRO A 605 19.23 -25.49 27.14
C PRO A 605 20.60 -25.07 26.58
N GLY A 606 21.64 -25.80 26.93
CA GLY A 606 22.99 -25.61 26.41
C GLY A 606 23.67 -24.36 26.96
N ILE A 607 24.28 -23.53 26.10
CA ILE A 607 25.01 -22.33 26.53
C ILE A 607 24.12 -21.35 27.29
N MET A 608 22.85 -21.20 26.88
CA MET A 608 21.91 -20.31 27.56
C MET A 608 21.67 -20.75 29.00
N GLU A 609 21.43 -22.05 29.20
CA GLU A 609 21.31 -22.65 30.54
C GLU A 609 22.60 -22.48 31.34
N ALA A 610 23.76 -22.73 30.74
CA ALA A 610 25.06 -22.56 31.39
C ALA A 610 25.23 -21.14 31.95
N ALA A 611 24.90 -20.14 31.13
CA ALA A 611 24.98 -18.74 31.50
C ALA A 611 23.97 -18.36 32.60
N ASN A 612 22.70 -18.78 32.48
CA ASN A 612 21.69 -18.55 33.52
C ASN A 612 22.06 -19.22 34.85
N ARG A 613 22.59 -20.45 34.78
CA ARG A 613 23.08 -21.20 35.94
C ARG A 613 24.26 -20.50 36.61
N GLY A 614 25.22 -20.02 35.82
CA GLY A 614 26.36 -19.25 36.33
C GLY A 614 25.91 -18.00 37.09
N ALA A 615 24.95 -17.25 36.53
CA ALA A 615 24.36 -16.08 37.16
C ALA A 615 23.69 -16.40 38.51
N ARG A 616 22.83 -17.44 38.53
CA ARG A 616 22.17 -17.92 39.77
C ARG A 616 23.16 -18.36 40.83
N GLU A 617 24.20 -19.07 40.45
CA GLU A 617 25.25 -19.53 41.37
C GLU A 617 26.05 -18.36 41.96
N ALA A 618 26.11 -17.23 41.27
CA ALA A 618 26.68 -15.98 41.78
C ALA A 618 25.67 -15.15 42.60
N GLY A 619 24.41 -15.58 42.72
CA GLY A 619 23.33 -14.80 43.34
C GLY A 619 22.94 -13.55 42.55
N SER A 620 23.28 -13.48 41.26
CA SER A 620 22.92 -12.36 40.38
C SER A 620 21.60 -12.63 39.64
N LEU A 621 21.01 -11.57 39.09
CA LEU A 621 19.76 -11.67 38.34
C LEU A 621 19.97 -12.47 37.06
N SER A 622 19.16 -13.51 36.86
CA SER A 622 19.16 -14.36 35.68
C SER A 622 17.85 -14.21 34.91
N ILE A 623 17.92 -13.81 33.64
CA ILE A 623 16.75 -13.56 32.78
C ILE A 623 16.79 -14.50 31.58
N GLY A 624 15.66 -15.15 31.29
CA GLY A 624 15.46 -15.97 30.10
C GLY A 624 14.41 -15.38 29.16
N LEU A 625 14.83 -14.88 28.01
CA LEU A 625 13.95 -14.43 26.94
C LEU A 625 13.76 -15.57 25.95
N ASN A 626 12.74 -16.40 26.13
CA ASN A 626 12.45 -17.51 25.23
C ASN A 626 11.76 -17.02 23.94
N ILE A 627 11.60 -17.89 22.96
CA ILE A 627 10.82 -17.62 21.73
C ILE A 627 9.85 -18.79 21.51
N GLU A 628 8.62 -18.50 21.10
CA GLU A 628 7.67 -19.52 20.64
C GLU A 628 8.25 -20.21 19.39
N LEU A 629 8.34 -21.54 19.42
CA LEU A 629 8.86 -22.34 18.31
C LEU A 629 7.95 -23.55 18.06
N PRO A 630 7.89 -24.09 16.83
CA PRO A 630 7.09 -25.28 16.50
C PRO A 630 7.45 -26.52 17.32
N ARG A 631 8.66 -26.54 17.90
CA ARG A 631 9.08 -27.47 18.94
C ARG A 631 9.64 -26.65 20.08
N GLU A 632 8.84 -26.52 21.14
CA GLU A 632 9.19 -25.69 22.28
C GLU A 632 10.53 -26.10 22.89
N GLN A 633 11.40 -25.11 23.08
CA GLN A 633 12.55 -25.26 23.96
C GLN A 633 12.06 -24.97 25.37
N SER A 634 12.19 -25.96 26.26
CA SER A 634 11.85 -25.78 27.67
C SER A 634 12.74 -24.69 28.27
N LEU A 635 12.13 -23.74 28.96
CA LEU A 635 12.85 -22.77 29.76
C LEU A 635 13.68 -23.51 30.82
N ASN A 636 14.96 -23.16 30.93
CA ASN A 636 15.83 -23.77 31.93
C ASN A 636 15.46 -23.31 33.36
N PRO A 637 15.74 -24.12 34.40
CA PRO A 637 15.29 -23.84 35.77
C PRO A 637 16.07 -22.73 36.49
N TYR A 638 17.05 -22.10 35.81
CA TYR A 638 17.95 -21.11 36.39
C TYR A 638 17.57 -19.66 36.03
N CYS A 639 16.36 -19.42 35.51
CA CYS A 639 15.84 -18.08 35.28
C CYS A 639 15.09 -17.57 36.54
N ASP A 640 15.34 -16.32 36.95
CA ASP A 640 14.57 -15.60 37.98
C ASP A 640 13.38 -14.88 37.39
N ALA A 641 13.56 -14.35 36.17
CA ALA A 641 12.51 -13.76 35.36
C ALA A 641 12.60 -14.34 33.95
N SER A 642 11.45 -14.47 33.29
CA SER A 642 11.42 -14.93 31.92
C SER A 642 10.26 -14.34 31.16
N TYR A 643 10.45 -14.21 29.86
CA TYR A 643 9.39 -13.86 28.92
C TYR A 643 9.56 -14.71 27.67
N THR A 644 8.48 -15.30 27.19
CA THR A 644 8.47 -15.99 25.90
C THR A 644 7.95 -15.02 24.86
N CYS A 645 8.85 -14.54 23.99
CA CYS A 645 8.49 -13.68 22.87
C CYS A 645 7.74 -14.49 21.82
N ARG A 646 6.87 -13.81 21.07
CA ARG A 646 6.19 -14.38 19.91
C ARG A 646 6.95 -14.13 18.61
N TYR A 647 7.63 -12.98 18.55
CA TYR A 647 8.35 -12.54 17.37
C TYR A 647 9.85 -12.36 17.63
N PHE A 648 10.69 -12.85 16.71
CA PHE A 648 12.15 -12.82 16.79
C PHE A 648 12.65 -11.38 16.89
N PHE A 649 12.08 -10.44 16.14
CA PHE A 649 12.52 -9.04 16.17
C PHE A 649 12.22 -8.35 17.51
N VAL A 650 11.11 -8.70 18.18
CA VAL A 650 10.79 -8.19 19.52
C VAL A 650 11.83 -8.71 20.51
N ARG A 651 12.13 -10.01 20.44
CA ARG A 651 13.14 -10.65 21.29
C ARG A 651 14.53 -10.03 21.13
N LYS A 652 14.99 -9.85 19.89
CA LYS A 652 16.26 -9.19 19.55
C LYS A 652 16.34 -7.78 20.11
N MET A 653 15.25 -7.02 20.00
CA MET A 653 15.18 -5.69 20.59
C MET A 653 15.34 -5.74 22.12
N MET A 654 14.71 -6.69 22.82
CA MET A 654 14.89 -6.83 24.27
C MET A 654 16.34 -7.16 24.66
N PHE A 655 17.00 -8.04 23.90
CA PHE A 655 18.41 -8.35 24.13
C PHE A 655 19.30 -7.11 24.01
N ALA A 656 19.04 -6.25 23.04
CA ALA A 656 19.84 -5.06 22.78
C ALA A 656 19.52 -3.89 23.73
N LYS A 657 18.23 -3.57 23.92
CA LYS A 657 17.78 -2.40 24.69
C LYS A 657 18.19 -2.46 26.16
N TYR A 658 18.17 -3.65 26.76
CA TYR A 658 18.35 -3.83 28.20
C TYR A 658 19.75 -4.28 28.60
N ALA A 659 20.60 -4.65 27.65
CA ALA A 659 21.98 -4.99 27.92
C ALA A 659 22.92 -3.77 27.82
N ARG A 660 24.12 -3.94 28.35
CA ARG A 660 25.24 -3.00 28.28
C ARG A 660 26.46 -3.58 27.57
N GLY A 661 26.41 -4.85 27.21
CA GLY A 661 27.44 -5.56 26.48
C GLY A 661 26.94 -6.94 26.07
N PHE A 662 27.65 -7.57 25.13
CA PHE A 662 27.37 -8.93 24.68
C PHE A 662 28.57 -9.85 24.86
N VAL A 663 28.30 -11.09 25.28
CA VAL A 663 29.26 -12.19 25.26
C VAL A 663 28.68 -13.33 24.43
N ILE A 664 29.42 -13.72 23.40
CA ILE A 664 28.93 -14.63 22.36
C ILE A 664 29.83 -15.86 22.32
N PHE A 665 29.28 -16.99 22.71
CA PHE A 665 29.94 -18.30 22.72
C PHE A 665 29.66 -19.07 21.42
N PRO A 666 30.37 -20.19 21.17
CA PRO A 666 30.12 -21.04 20.01
C PRO A 666 28.65 -21.38 19.80
N GLY A 667 28.18 -21.21 18.57
CA GLY A 667 26.76 -21.16 18.25
C GLY A 667 26.41 -21.54 16.81
N GLY A 668 25.10 -21.55 16.52
CA GLY A 668 24.54 -21.80 15.19
C GLY A 668 24.07 -20.50 14.52
N PHE A 669 23.21 -20.61 13.50
CA PHE A 669 22.73 -19.44 12.74
C PHE A 669 22.13 -18.34 13.60
N GLY A 670 21.33 -18.67 14.62
CA GLY A 670 20.78 -17.66 15.54
C GLY A 670 21.87 -16.84 16.25
N THR A 671 22.96 -17.50 16.66
CA THR A 671 24.09 -16.82 17.32
C THR A 671 24.85 -15.91 16.36
N PHE A 672 25.02 -16.33 15.10
CA PHE A 672 25.63 -15.48 14.07
C PHE A 672 24.75 -14.28 13.72
N ASP A 673 23.43 -14.49 13.63
CA ASP A 673 22.45 -13.44 13.40
C ASP A 673 22.45 -12.40 14.52
N GLU A 674 22.43 -12.83 15.79
CA GLU A 674 22.58 -11.96 16.96
C GLU A 674 23.91 -11.19 16.93
N PHE A 675 25.02 -11.83 16.55
CA PHE A 675 26.32 -11.19 16.43
C PHE A 675 26.36 -10.09 15.35
N PHE A 676 25.93 -10.41 14.11
CA PHE A 676 25.98 -9.44 13.02
C PHE A 676 24.97 -8.30 13.19
N GLU A 677 23.81 -8.57 13.77
CA GLU A 677 22.86 -7.53 14.17
C GLU A 677 23.49 -6.56 15.18
N SER A 678 24.18 -7.09 16.18
CA SER A 678 24.91 -6.29 17.18
C SER A 678 25.92 -5.35 16.52
N LEU A 679 26.74 -5.86 15.61
CA LEU A 679 27.72 -5.05 14.90
C LEU A 679 27.06 -3.99 14.01
N THR A 680 25.95 -4.33 13.35
CA THR A 680 25.19 -3.40 12.51
C THR A 680 24.62 -2.25 13.34
N LEU A 681 24.06 -2.52 14.51
CA LEU A 681 23.52 -1.51 15.42
C LEU A 681 24.61 -0.57 15.96
N ILE A 682 25.81 -1.09 16.24
CA ILE A 682 26.94 -0.27 16.69
C ILE A 682 27.51 0.55 15.51
N GLN A 683 27.65 -0.05 14.33
CA GLN A 683 28.14 0.60 13.11
C GLN A 683 27.27 1.79 12.71
N THR A 684 25.96 1.64 12.85
CA THR A 684 24.98 2.67 12.49
C THR A 684 24.66 3.63 13.63
N GLU A 685 25.48 3.62 14.69
CA GLU A 685 25.38 4.47 15.89
C GLU A 685 24.00 4.36 16.61
N LYS A 686 23.27 3.26 16.40
CA LYS A 686 22.02 2.97 17.11
C LYS A 686 22.28 2.44 18.52
N LEU A 687 23.44 1.82 18.74
CA LEU A 687 24.00 1.50 20.04
C LEU A 687 25.34 2.20 20.21
N ALA A 688 25.36 3.29 20.98
CA ALA A 688 26.59 4.03 21.29
C ALA A 688 27.38 3.32 22.41
N HIS A 689 28.68 3.09 22.18
CA HIS A 689 29.63 2.52 23.14
C HIS A 689 29.17 1.19 23.77
N PHE A 690 29.02 0.15 22.94
CA PHE A 690 28.51 -1.17 23.35
C PHE A 690 29.56 -2.27 23.15
N PRO A 691 30.21 -2.80 24.21
CA PRO A 691 31.23 -3.84 24.11
C PRO A 691 30.67 -5.19 23.65
N VAL A 692 31.35 -5.83 22.70
CA VAL A 692 31.03 -7.16 22.20
C VAL A 692 32.24 -8.09 22.35
N VAL A 693 32.04 -9.25 22.95
CA VAL A 693 33.04 -10.30 23.12
C VAL A 693 32.61 -11.56 22.39
N LEU A 694 33.51 -12.10 21.57
CA LEU A 694 33.45 -13.45 21.03
C LEU A 694 34.31 -14.36 21.92
N ALA A 695 33.67 -15.26 22.66
CA ALA A 695 34.34 -16.16 23.59
C ALA A 695 34.78 -17.45 22.86
N GLY A 696 36.08 -17.75 22.87
CA GLY A 696 36.67 -18.96 22.28
C GLY A 696 37.27 -18.73 20.90
N THR A 697 38.54 -18.34 20.85
CA THR A 697 39.29 -18.00 19.63
C THR A 697 39.26 -19.11 18.59
N GLN A 698 39.41 -20.36 19.00
CA GLN A 698 39.42 -21.50 18.08
C GLN A 698 38.17 -21.56 17.18
N PHE A 699 36.99 -21.20 17.73
CA PHE A 699 35.74 -21.22 16.99
C PHE A 699 35.60 -20.01 16.06
N TRP A 700 35.96 -18.82 16.54
CA TRP A 700 35.70 -17.55 15.86
C TRP A 700 36.77 -17.15 14.85
N GLN A 701 38.02 -17.61 15.01
CA GLN A 701 39.15 -17.17 14.20
C GLN A 701 38.93 -17.33 12.68
N PRO A 702 38.35 -18.43 12.16
CA PRO A 702 38.11 -18.56 10.71
C PRO A 702 37.17 -17.48 10.16
N MET A 703 36.13 -17.12 10.91
CA MET A 703 35.20 -16.06 10.51
C MET A 703 35.86 -14.68 10.58
N VAL A 704 36.64 -14.41 11.63
CA VAL A 704 37.37 -13.14 11.76
C VAL A 704 38.36 -12.95 10.62
N GLN A 705 39.08 -14.01 10.23
CA GLN A 705 39.97 -13.98 9.06
C GLN A 705 39.20 -13.70 7.77
N TRP A 706 38.03 -14.33 7.58
CA TRP A 706 37.18 -14.05 6.43
C TRP A 706 36.69 -12.58 6.40
N LEU A 707 36.27 -12.03 7.55
CA LEU A 707 35.88 -10.62 7.65
C LEU A 707 37.03 -9.67 7.26
N GLN A 708 38.25 -9.97 7.69
CA GLN A 708 39.42 -9.17 7.34
C GLN A 708 39.83 -9.32 5.87
N GLN A 709 39.96 -10.56 5.39
CA GLN A 709 40.54 -10.84 4.07
C GLN A 709 39.56 -10.68 2.92
N SER A 710 38.27 -10.91 3.16
CA SER A 710 37.26 -10.84 2.09
C SER A 710 36.43 -9.57 2.21
N VAL A 711 35.89 -9.29 3.40
CA VAL A 711 34.89 -8.22 3.57
C VAL A 711 35.57 -6.85 3.67
N GLN A 712 36.62 -6.73 4.49
CA GLN A 712 37.36 -5.48 4.65
C GLN A 712 38.21 -5.15 3.43
N GLU A 713 38.96 -6.12 2.87
CA GLU A 713 39.76 -5.88 1.65
C GLU A 713 38.92 -5.48 0.43
N SER A 714 37.66 -5.95 0.34
CA SER A 714 36.71 -5.53 -0.70
C SER A 714 36.09 -4.16 -0.46
N GLY A 715 36.44 -3.48 0.64
CA GLY A 715 35.90 -2.17 1.02
C GLY A 715 34.45 -2.21 1.50
N CYS A 716 33.93 -3.38 1.90
CA CYS A 716 32.57 -3.52 2.43
C CYS A 716 32.46 -3.09 3.90
N ILE A 717 33.58 -3.10 4.63
CA ILE A 717 33.74 -2.59 6.00
C ILE A 717 35.11 -1.91 6.13
N ASP A 718 35.25 -1.01 7.09
CA ASP A 718 36.52 -0.35 7.41
C ASP A 718 37.30 -1.06 8.53
N GLU A 719 38.52 -0.59 8.82
CA GLU A 719 39.35 -1.15 9.89
C GLU A 719 38.76 -0.92 11.29
N HIS A 720 38.00 0.16 11.49
CA HIS A 720 37.34 0.46 12.74
C HIS A 720 36.19 -0.51 13.02
N ASP A 721 35.53 -1.00 11.97
CA ASP A 721 34.44 -1.96 12.06
C ASP A 721 34.90 -3.30 12.69
N ILE A 722 36.11 -3.77 12.33
CA ILE A 722 36.72 -4.98 12.91
C ILE A 722 37.07 -4.79 14.39
N ARG A 723 37.38 -3.56 14.81
CA ARG A 723 37.74 -3.23 16.20
C ARG A 723 36.53 -3.14 17.13
N ARG A 724 35.30 -3.33 16.64
CA ARG A 724 34.06 -3.26 17.44
C ARG A 724 33.83 -4.46 18.36
N PHE A 725 34.54 -5.56 18.16
CA PHE A 725 34.46 -6.73 19.03
C PHE A 725 35.86 -7.23 19.41
N ARG A 726 35.92 -8.04 20.49
CA ARG A 726 37.14 -8.72 20.92
C ARG A 726 36.94 -10.22 20.95
N VAL A 727 37.98 -10.97 20.62
CA VAL A 727 38.01 -12.42 20.77
C VAL A 727 38.82 -12.76 22.01
N MET A 728 38.27 -13.54 22.93
CA MET A 728 38.87 -13.81 24.24
C MET A 728 38.67 -15.27 24.65
N ASP A 729 39.64 -15.84 25.36
CA ASP A 729 39.66 -17.25 25.77
C ASP A 729 39.58 -17.48 27.29
N ASP A 730 39.67 -16.41 28.08
CA ASP A 730 39.69 -16.48 29.54
C ASP A 730 38.47 -15.79 30.18
N ALA A 731 37.83 -16.47 31.13
CA ALA A 731 36.58 -16.01 31.74
C ALA A 731 36.78 -14.83 32.69
N ASP A 732 37.90 -14.80 33.41
CA ASP A 732 38.26 -13.72 34.32
C ASP A 732 38.62 -12.47 33.52
N GLU A 733 39.39 -12.60 32.43
CA GLU A 733 39.67 -11.49 31.51
C GLU A 733 38.41 -10.89 30.88
N ILE A 734 37.47 -11.72 30.43
CA ILE A 734 36.19 -11.24 29.87
C ILE A 734 35.41 -10.43 30.90
N ALA A 735 35.29 -10.96 32.12
CA ALA A 735 34.53 -10.32 33.18
C ALA A 735 35.17 -9.00 33.64
N ASP A 736 36.49 -8.97 33.81
CA ASP A 736 37.24 -7.75 34.17
C ASP A 736 37.18 -6.69 33.08
N TRP A 737 37.33 -7.09 31.82
CA TRP A 737 37.26 -6.16 30.70
C TRP A 737 35.88 -5.53 30.56
N LEU A 738 34.80 -6.33 30.64
CA LEU A 738 33.44 -5.81 30.56
C LEU A 738 33.10 -4.91 31.75
N ASP A 739 33.51 -5.26 32.96
CA ASP A 739 33.33 -4.43 34.16
C ASP A 739 34.04 -3.07 33.98
N ALA A 740 35.29 -3.08 33.52
CA ALA A 740 36.06 -1.87 33.27
C ALA A 740 35.48 -1.00 32.15
N VAL A 741 35.03 -1.58 31.03
CA VAL A 741 34.52 -0.81 29.89
C VAL A 741 33.11 -0.28 30.15
N ILE A 742 32.26 -1.04 30.81
CA ILE A 742 30.86 -0.64 31.07
C ILE A 742 30.79 0.40 32.20
N ASP A 743 31.65 0.31 33.22
CA ASP A 743 31.66 1.27 34.35
C ASP A 743 32.69 2.41 34.18
N GLY A 744 33.72 2.22 33.34
CA GLY A 744 34.78 3.19 33.10
C GLY A 744 34.45 4.30 32.10
N GLY A 745 33.16 4.49 31.76
CA GLY A 745 32.67 5.40 30.73
C GLY A 745 32.72 6.91 31.05
N GLU A 746 33.85 7.39 31.58
CA GLU A 746 34.49 8.64 31.17
C GLU A 746 36.00 8.38 31.13
N ARG A 747 36.51 7.99 29.96
CA ARG A 747 37.90 8.25 29.55
C ARG A 747 38.06 8.16 28.04
#